data_AF-A0A9E5YCH0-F1
#
_entry.id   AF-A0A9E5YCH0-F1
#
_cell.length_a   1.000
_cell.length_b   1.000
_cell.length_c   1.000
_cell.angle_alpha   90.00
_cell.angle_beta   90.00
_cell.angle_gamma   90.00
#
_symmetry.space_group_name_H-M   'P 1'
#
loop_
_entity.id
_entity.type
_entity.pdbx_description
1 polymer ?
#
loop_
_entity_poly.entity_id
_entity_poly.type
_entity_poly.pdbx_seq_one_letter_code
_entity_poly.pdbx_strand_id
1 'polypeptide(L)'
;MWVYLTLNKREEYRLSTGYLKKLVKELGLDQGKKVITKKIEKTSRDFYKGLLMGFFDADGSVQGNHSKGVSIRLSQSNLQILKAVQRMLIRLGIFSKIYANRRNGGKKELPDGKDGLKEYHVKPQHELAISNENILYFYKRIGFGDLDKMKKLENALRSYKRKMNRERFITTVKFVAMDGVEEVYDVQIPKINAFDANGLYVHNCGEQPLLPYESCNLGSINLAKMVEKGEINWDKLKRTIHIAVHFLDNVIDANKYPLPRIAKNTKANRKIGLGIMGFADMLISLSTPYDSKKALNLAEKLMSFIQDESKKASEKLAEERGTFPNFEGSKWEKEGLKLRNATTTTIAPTGSISMIANCSSGVEPLFSILYHKQVLGGEKLLYINEEFERIAGEKGFYSSELLQEIVDNKGSCQQILKIPPPLRKLFVTALDISFEDHIKMQASFQKYTDNAVSKTINFPNRIGEEEVKKAFILAYKMGCKGITVYRDRSREEQVIKMGTTKEKLKKELTPRSRGKITYGTTREMKTGCGDLYVTINEDKEGNPFEVFAQLGKSGGCAASQTEAIGRLVSLSLRSGILWKLIVKQLKGISCDRSWGLGKNKVLSCADAVAKAIEMYQMEKKIPSPLSEPSVKKISLESEKEIARDLGRWIGACPQCGSSAIEYEGGCFVCKSCGYTECE
;
A
#
# COMPACT_ATOMS: atom_id res chain seq x y z
N MET A 1 7.11 9.93 -56.71
CA MET A 1 7.00 9.72 -58.17
C MET A 1 5.87 8.73 -58.38
N TRP A 2 4.76 9.19 -58.98
CA TRP A 2 3.62 8.33 -59.32
C TRP A 2 3.95 7.63 -60.63
N VAL A 3 3.82 6.30 -60.67
CA VAL A 3 3.97 5.54 -61.92
C VAL A 3 2.62 4.92 -62.23
N TYR A 4 1.99 5.41 -63.30
CA TYR A 4 0.79 4.79 -63.86
C TYR A 4 1.25 3.72 -64.85
N LEU A 5 0.88 2.47 -64.59
CA LEU A 5 1.09 1.36 -65.52
C LEU A 5 -0.24 1.02 -66.19
N THR A 6 -0.33 1.24 -67.49
CA THR A 6 -1.40 0.71 -68.34
C THR A 6 -1.14 -0.77 -68.58
N LEU A 7 -2.08 -1.62 -68.21
CA LEU A 7 -2.05 -3.05 -68.55
C LEU A 7 -2.86 -3.24 -69.83
N ASN A 8 -2.16 -3.45 -70.94
CA ASN A 8 -2.81 -3.76 -72.21
C ASN A 8 -3.78 -4.94 -72.02
N LYS A 9 -5.08 -4.67 -72.23
CA LYS A 9 -6.28 -5.55 -72.14
C LYS A 9 -7.18 -5.43 -70.89
N ARG A 10 -6.91 -4.56 -69.92
CA ARG A 10 -7.90 -4.20 -68.87
C ARG A 10 -7.89 -2.70 -68.65
N GLU A 11 -9.05 -2.04 -68.59
CA GLU A 11 -9.19 -0.61 -68.23
C GLU A 11 -8.84 -0.38 -66.74
N GLU A 12 -7.65 -0.77 -66.31
CA GLU A 12 -7.16 -0.66 -64.94
C GLU A 12 -5.94 0.25 -64.88
N TYR A 13 -5.99 1.24 -63.98
CA TYR A 13 -4.83 2.05 -63.62
C TYR A 13 -4.24 1.52 -62.31
N ARG A 14 -2.95 1.13 -62.33
CA ARG A 14 -2.25 0.72 -61.10
C ARG A 14 -1.38 1.86 -60.58
N LEU A 15 -1.60 2.20 -59.32
CA LEU A 15 -0.86 3.21 -58.57
C LEU A 15 0.16 2.53 -57.65
N SER A 16 1.45 2.83 -57.82
CA SER A 16 2.51 2.34 -56.93
C SER A 16 3.14 3.49 -56.17
N THR A 17 3.18 3.40 -54.83
CA THR A 17 3.78 4.43 -53.97
C THR A 17 4.82 3.80 -53.03
N GLY A 18 6.09 4.20 -53.20
CA GLY A 18 7.19 3.67 -52.39
C GLY A 18 7.05 4.00 -50.89
N TYR A 19 6.55 5.20 -50.57
CA TYR A 19 6.33 5.63 -49.19
C TYR A 19 5.23 4.85 -48.48
N LEU A 20 4.08 4.62 -49.13
CA LEU A 20 3.01 3.81 -48.55
C LEU A 20 3.48 2.37 -48.36
N LYS A 21 4.24 1.82 -49.32
CA LYS A 21 4.85 0.49 -49.21
C LYS A 21 5.81 0.40 -48.01
N LYS A 22 6.60 1.44 -47.74
CA LYS A 22 7.47 1.48 -46.55
C LYS A 22 6.64 1.56 -45.26
N LEU A 23 5.64 2.45 -45.21
CA LEU A 23 4.76 2.65 -44.06
C LEU A 23 3.98 1.38 -43.67
N VAL A 24 3.35 0.72 -44.65
CA VAL A 24 2.61 -0.53 -44.38
C VAL A 24 3.56 -1.64 -43.93
N LYS A 25 4.79 -1.72 -44.49
CA LYS A 25 5.81 -2.66 -44.04
C LYS A 25 6.24 -2.43 -42.59
N GLU A 26 6.41 -1.17 -42.16
CA GLU A 26 6.70 -0.81 -40.77
C GLU A 26 5.57 -1.16 -39.79
N LEU A 27 4.33 -1.25 -40.28
CA LEU A 27 3.17 -1.71 -39.52
C LEU A 27 3.00 -3.25 -39.55
N GLY A 28 3.88 -3.95 -40.27
CA GLY A 28 3.90 -5.40 -40.39
C GLY A 28 2.95 -5.96 -41.47
N LEU A 29 2.46 -5.10 -42.37
CA LEU A 29 1.69 -5.50 -43.55
C LEU A 29 2.62 -5.69 -44.75
N ASP A 30 2.52 -6.84 -45.41
CA ASP A 30 3.32 -7.15 -46.61
C ASP A 30 2.50 -8.02 -47.59
N GLN A 31 3.02 -8.23 -48.80
CA GLN A 31 2.40 -9.11 -49.78
C GLN A 31 2.22 -10.52 -49.20
N GLY A 32 0.99 -11.04 -49.24
CA GLY A 32 0.63 -12.33 -48.63
C GLY A 32 0.48 -12.30 -47.10
N LYS A 33 0.82 -11.20 -46.42
CA LYS A 33 0.71 -11.00 -44.97
C LYS A 33 -0.31 -9.90 -44.65
N LYS A 34 -1.59 -10.20 -44.91
CA LYS A 34 -2.72 -9.33 -44.55
C LYS A 34 -3.14 -9.61 -43.11
N VAL A 35 -2.55 -8.92 -42.14
CA VAL A 35 -2.84 -9.11 -40.70
C VAL A 35 -2.99 -7.76 -39.99
N ILE A 36 -3.87 -7.69 -38.99
CA ILE A 36 -3.90 -6.56 -38.06
C ILE A 36 -2.92 -6.87 -36.92
N THR A 37 -1.82 -6.13 -36.85
CA THR A 37 -0.74 -6.36 -35.88
C THR A 37 -1.04 -5.65 -34.55
N LYS A 38 -0.37 -6.08 -33.47
CA LYS A 38 -0.41 -5.37 -32.17
C LYS A 38 0.03 -3.90 -32.32
N LYS A 39 0.96 -3.60 -33.24
CA LYS A 39 1.42 -2.24 -33.52
C LYS A 39 0.30 -1.39 -34.12
N ILE A 40 -0.45 -1.95 -35.07
CA ILE A 40 -1.65 -1.31 -35.63
C ILE A 40 -2.68 -1.05 -34.52
N GLU A 41 -2.93 -2.03 -33.64
CA GLU A 41 -3.83 -1.89 -32.48
C GLU A 41 -3.32 -0.94 -31.38
N LYS A 42 -2.15 -0.30 -31.54
CA LYS A 42 -1.64 0.74 -30.61
C LYS A 42 -1.60 2.13 -31.26
N THR A 43 -2.08 2.27 -32.49
CA THR A 43 -2.14 3.56 -33.21
C THR A 43 -3.30 4.44 -32.75
N SER A 44 -3.39 5.64 -33.33
CA SER A 44 -4.40 6.65 -32.97
C SER A 44 -5.83 6.25 -33.36
N ARG A 45 -6.81 6.90 -32.72
CA ARG A 45 -8.23 6.74 -33.04
C ARG A 45 -8.53 6.98 -34.52
N ASP A 46 -7.91 7.99 -35.13
CA ASP A 46 -8.18 8.32 -36.53
C ASP A 46 -7.57 7.29 -37.48
N PHE A 47 -6.40 6.73 -37.12
CA PHE A 47 -5.83 5.60 -37.84
C PHE A 47 -6.77 4.38 -37.81
N TYR A 48 -7.34 4.06 -36.64
CA TYR A 48 -8.30 2.96 -36.53
C TYR A 48 -9.50 3.14 -37.45
N LYS A 49 -10.08 4.34 -37.49
CA LYS A 49 -11.23 4.64 -38.34
C LYS A 49 -10.91 4.43 -39.82
N GLY A 50 -9.80 4.98 -40.29
CA GLY A 50 -9.37 4.85 -41.69
C GLY A 50 -9.10 3.40 -42.07
N LEU A 51 -8.39 2.66 -41.22
CA LEU A 51 -8.12 1.24 -41.47
C LEU A 51 -9.41 0.40 -41.50
N LEU A 52 -10.31 0.61 -40.53
CA LEU A 52 -11.59 -0.11 -40.48
C LEU A 52 -12.44 0.22 -41.70
N MET A 53 -12.57 1.49 -42.08
CA MET A 53 -13.27 1.91 -43.29
C MET A 53 -12.75 1.15 -44.51
N GLY A 54 -11.43 1.15 -44.75
CA GLY A 54 -10.82 0.42 -45.86
C GLY A 54 -11.06 -1.10 -45.82
N PHE A 55 -11.05 -1.72 -44.63
CA PHE A 55 -11.38 -3.14 -44.48
C PHE A 55 -12.84 -3.45 -44.83
N PHE A 56 -13.77 -2.60 -44.39
CA PHE A 56 -15.20 -2.75 -44.69
C PHE A 56 -15.52 -2.37 -46.15
N ASP A 57 -14.77 -1.46 -46.76
CA ASP A 57 -14.86 -1.17 -48.19
C ASP A 57 -14.35 -2.33 -49.05
N ALA A 58 -13.30 -3.03 -48.63
CA ALA A 58 -12.81 -4.20 -49.35
C ALA A 58 -13.76 -5.41 -49.19
N ASP A 59 -14.03 -5.82 -47.94
CA ASP A 59 -14.62 -7.13 -47.64
C ASP A 59 -15.96 -7.05 -46.88
N GLY A 60 -16.40 -5.83 -46.56
CA GLY A 60 -17.63 -5.57 -45.82
C GLY A 60 -18.87 -5.42 -46.71
N SER A 61 -20.05 -5.59 -46.13
CA SER A 61 -21.33 -5.42 -46.82
C SER A 61 -22.43 -4.97 -45.86
N VAL A 62 -23.43 -4.26 -46.39
CA VAL A 62 -24.68 -3.98 -45.69
C VAL A 62 -25.68 -5.05 -46.11
N GLN A 63 -26.22 -5.79 -45.17
CA GLN A 63 -27.12 -6.92 -45.41
C GLN A 63 -28.41 -6.80 -44.61
N GLY A 64 -29.44 -7.48 -45.10
CA GLY A 64 -30.75 -7.56 -44.46
C GLY A 64 -31.71 -6.47 -44.92
N ASN A 65 -32.88 -6.45 -44.30
CA ASN A 65 -33.96 -5.52 -44.59
C ASN A 65 -34.78 -5.30 -43.31
N HIS A 66 -35.78 -4.40 -43.36
CA HIS A 66 -36.57 -4.04 -42.18
C HIS A 66 -37.25 -5.26 -41.50
N SER A 67 -37.66 -6.29 -42.26
CA SER A 67 -38.34 -7.46 -41.69
C SER A 67 -37.40 -8.48 -41.04
N LYS A 68 -36.17 -8.64 -41.56
CA LYS A 68 -35.17 -9.61 -41.06
C LYS A 68 -34.07 -8.98 -40.19
N GLY A 69 -34.07 -7.65 -40.05
CA GLY A 69 -33.05 -6.87 -39.37
C GLY A 69 -31.89 -6.49 -40.30
N VAL A 70 -31.44 -5.24 -40.22
CA VAL A 70 -30.25 -4.76 -40.95
C VAL A 70 -29.00 -5.12 -40.15
N SER A 71 -27.91 -5.44 -40.84
CA SER A 71 -26.60 -5.64 -40.23
C SER A 71 -25.48 -5.22 -41.19
N ILE A 72 -24.39 -4.72 -40.64
CA ILE A 72 -23.14 -4.54 -41.39
C ILE A 72 -22.28 -5.77 -41.12
N ARG A 73 -21.79 -6.43 -42.17
CA ARG A 73 -21.06 -7.69 -42.05
C ARG A 73 -19.69 -7.61 -42.69
N LEU A 74 -18.71 -8.24 -42.06
CA LEU A 74 -17.36 -8.42 -42.57
C LEU A 74 -17.04 -9.91 -42.62
N SER A 75 -16.86 -10.46 -43.82
CA SER A 75 -16.48 -11.86 -44.02
C SER A 75 -14.97 -12.00 -44.12
N GLN A 76 -14.38 -12.97 -43.40
CA GLN A 76 -12.95 -13.27 -43.45
C GLN A 76 -12.68 -14.77 -43.23
N SER A 77 -11.66 -15.29 -43.91
CA SER A 77 -11.15 -16.64 -43.64
C SER A 77 -10.22 -16.72 -42.43
N ASN A 78 -9.71 -15.58 -41.96
CA ASN A 78 -8.85 -15.50 -40.79
C ASN A 78 -9.61 -14.96 -39.57
N LEU A 79 -9.93 -15.85 -38.63
CA LEU A 79 -10.64 -15.51 -37.40
C LEU A 79 -9.90 -14.49 -36.53
N GLN A 80 -8.57 -14.48 -36.55
CA GLN A 80 -7.77 -13.55 -35.74
C GLN A 80 -7.92 -12.10 -36.22
N ILE A 81 -8.08 -11.89 -37.54
CA ILE A 81 -8.38 -10.56 -38.10
C ILE A 81 -9.74 -10.08 -37.58
N LEU A 82 -10.76 -10.93 -37.59
CA LEU A 82 -12.08 -10.55 -37.06
C LEU A 82 -12.04 -10.22 -35.57
N LYS A 83 -11.28 -10.98 -34.77
CA LYS A 83 -11.08 -10.68 -33.34
C LYS A 83 -10.40 -9.33 -33.13
N ALA A 84 -9.38 -9.01 -33.93
CA ALA A 84 -8.73 -7.71 -33.88
C ALA A 84 -9.69 -6.57 -34.29
N VAL A 85 -10.43 -6.74 -35.40
CA VAL A 85 -11.47 -5.79 -35.82
C VAL A 85 -12.52 -5.58 -34.73
N GLN A 86 -12.98 -6.66 -34.08
CA GLN A 86 -13.94 -6.57 -32.98
C GLN A 86 -13.40 -5.75 -31.80
N ARG A 87 -12.13 -5.94 -31.40
CA ARG A 87 -11.48 -5.12 -30.36
C ARG A 87 -11.34 -3.65 -30.77
N MET A 88 -11.01 -3.39 -32.04
CA MET A 88 -10.92 -2.02 -32.54
C MET A 88 -12.30 -1.33 -32.58
N LEU A 89 -13.35 -2.05 -32.98
CA LEU A 89 -14.73 -1.54 -32.99
C LEU A 89 -15.23 -1.23 -31.57
N ILE A 90 -14.96 -2.10 -30.59
CA ILE A 90 -15.46 -1.88 -29.22
C ILE A 90 -14.81 -0.67 -28.56
N ARG A 91 -13.53 -0.37 -28.85
CA ARG A 91 -12.86 0.88 -28.44
C ARG A 91 -13.49 2.13 -29.04
N LEU A 92 -14.14 1.98 -30.20
CA LEU A 92 -14.94 3.03 -30.82
C LEU A 92 -16.40 2.99 -30.34
N GLY A 93 -16.73 2.20 -29.31
CA GLY A 93 -18.07 2.04 -28.75
C GLY A 93 -19.05 1.37 -29.70
N ILE A 94 -18.58 0.47 -30.56
CA ILE A 94 -19.38 -0.29 -31.53
C ILE A 94 -19.25 -1.78 -31.17
N PHE A 95 -20.33 -2.36 -30.66
CA PHE A 95 -20.37 -3.80 -30.38
C PHE A 95 -20.58 -4.59 -31.68
N SER A 96 -19.95 -5.76 -31.76
CA SER A 96 -20.11 -6.69 -32.89
C SER A 96 -20.02 -8.14 -32.41
N LYS A 97 -20.64 -9.05 -33.17
CA LYS A 97 -20.64 -10.48 -32.90
C LYS A 97 -19.91 -11.24 -34.00
N ILE A 98 -19.01 -12.14 -33.61
CA ILE A 98 -18.31 -13.04 -34.54
C ILE A 98 -19.04 -14.38 -34.60
N TYR A 99 -19.36 -14.81 -35.82
CA TYR A 99 -19.88 -16.12 -36.16
C TYR A 99 -18.76 -16.92 -36.83
N ALA A 100 -18.21 -17.92 -36.13
CA ALA A 100 -17.17 -18.77 -36.67
C ALA A 100 -17.76 -19.83 -37.63
N ASN A 101 -17.01 -20.21 -38.67
CA ASN A 101 -17.36 -21.26 -39.64
C ASN A 101 -18.77 -21.07 -40.23
N ARG A 102 -19.13 -19.82 -40.56
CA ARG A 102 -20.43 -19.50 -41.12
C ARG A 102 -20.62 -20.16 -42.48
N ARG A 103 -19.53 -20.34 -43.24
CA ARG A 103 -19.47 -21.19 -44.43
C ARG A 103 -18.28 -22.14 -44.30
N ASN A 104 -18.53 -23.43 -44.51
CA ASN A 104 -17.50 -24.46 -44.41
C ASN A 104 -16.45 -24.31 -45.52
N GLY A 105 -15.21 -24.72 -45.22
CA GLY A 105 -14.16 -24.85 -46.21
C GLY A 105 -14.36 -26.08 -47.09
N GLY A 106 -13.67 -26.12 -48.23
CA GLY A 106 -13.77 -27.21 -49.19
C GLY A 106 -13.35 -26.80 -50.60
N LYS A 107 -13.50 -27.72 -51.55
CA LYS A 107 -13.28 -27.45 -52.97
C LYS A 107 -14.46 -26.67 -53.53
N LYS A 108 -14.18 -25.58 -54.24
CA LYS A 108 -15.18 -24.77 -54.95
C LYS A 108 -14.63 -24.31 -56.28
N GLU A 109 -15.49 -24.27 -57.28
CA GLU A 109 -15.19 -23.60 -58.54
C GLU A 109 -15.27 -22.09 -58.33
N LEU A 110 -14.17 -21.40 -58.64
CA LEU A 110 -14.07 -19.94 -58.62
C LEU A 110 -13.50 -19.45 -59.96
N PRO A 111 -13.75 -18.19 -60.33
CA PRO A 111 -13.17 -17.59 -61.53
C PRO A 111 -11.65 -17.70 -61.54
N ASP A 112 -11.07 -18.18 -62.63
CA ASP A 112 -9.63 -18.40 -62.77
C ASP A 112 -8.84 -17.14 -63.19
N GLY A 113 -9.56 -16.04 -63.41
CA GLY A 113 -9.01 -14.76 -63.87
C GLY A 113 -8.73 -14.69 -65.37
N LYS A 114 -9.16 -15.71 -66.14
CA LYS A 114 -9.10 -15.83 -67.61
C LYS A 114 -10.47 -16.21 -68.19
N ASP A 115 -11.54 -15.68 -67.60
CA ASP A 115 -12.93 -15.94 -67.99
C ASP A 115 -13.38 -17.42 -67.92
N GLY A 116 -12.65 -18.26 -67.19
CA GLY A 116 -13.00 -19.64 -66.89
C GLY A 116 -13.27 -19.90 -65.40
N LEU A 117 -13.72 -21.11 -65.08
CA LEU A 117 -13.83 -21.60 -63.70
C LEU A 117 -12.74 -22.63 -63.43
N LYS A 118 -12.11 -22.56 -62.27
CA LYS A 118 -11.15 -23.56 -61.80
C LYS A 118 -11.49 -23.96 -60.37
N GLU A 119 -11.23 -25.22 -60.05
CA GLU A 119 -11.41 -25.72 -58.68
C GLU A 119 -10.31 -25.16 -57.77
N TYR A 120 -10.72 -24.50 -56.69
CA TYR A 120 -9.83 -24.02 -55.64
C TYR A 120 -10.22 -24.61 -54.29
N HIS A 121 -9.23 -24.89 -53.46
CA HIS A 121 -9.46 -25.21 -52.06
C HIS A 121 -9.67 -23.92 -51.25
N VAL A 122 -10.89 -23.72 -50.75
CA VAL A 122 -11.30 -22.52 -50.02
C VAL A 122 -11.33 -22.80 -48.53
N LYS A 123 -10.70 -21.91 -47.75
CA LYS A 123 -10.72 -21.96 -46.28
C LYS A 123 -12.14 -21.68 -45.74
N PRO A 124 -12.49 -22.17 -44.52
CA PRO A 124 -13.71 -21.76 -43.84
C PRO A 124 -13.84 -20.23 -43.75
N GLN A 125 -15.06 -19.73 -43.87
CA GLN A 125 -15.35 -18.30 -43.78
C GLN A 125 -16.08 -18.00 -42.47
N HIS A 126 -15.52 -17.07 -41.72
CA HIS A 126 -16.09 -16.49 -40.51
C HIS A 126 -16.74 -15.15 -40.87
N GLU A 127 -17.63 -14.67 -40.01
CA GLU A 127 -18.33 -13.42 -40.25
C GLU A 127 -18.46 -12.61 -38.97
N LEU A 128 -18.09 -11.33 -39.02
CA LEU A 128 -18.37 -10.36 -37.97
C LEU A 128 -19.61 -9.56 -38.37
N ALA A 129 -20.58 -9.43 -37.45
CA ALA A 129 -21.81 -8.68 -37.68
C ALA A 129 -21.97 -7.55 -36.66
N ILE A 130 -22.29 -6.35 -37.17
CA ILE A 130 -22.69 -5.17 -36.41
C ILE A 130 -24.21 -5.02 -36.60
N SER A 131 -24.94 -5.00 -35.49
CA SER A 131 -26.41 -4.95 -35.47
C SER A 131 -26.91 -3.96 -34.39
N ASN A 132 -28.24 -3.82 -34.27
CA ASN A 132 -28.87 -2.94 -33.29
C ASN A 132 -28.44 -1.47 -33.51
N GLU A 133 -28.46 -0.65 -32.45
CA GLU A 133 -27.98 0.75 -32.53
C GLU A 133 -26.50 0.89 -32.91
N ASN A 134 -25.70 -0.18 -32.88
CA ASN A 134 -24.29 -0.15 -33.29
C ASN A 134 -24.11 0.19 -34.76
N ILE A 135 -25.11 -0.06 -35.61
CA ILE A 135 -25.11 0.34 -37.02
C ILE A 135 -25.04 1.88 -37.14
N LEU A 136 -25.78 2.58 -36.29
CA LEU A 136 -25.76 4.04 -36.24
C LEU A 136 -24.40 4.57 -35.75
N TYR A 137 -23.80 3.90 -34.75
CA TYR A 137 -22.46 4.27 -34.30
C TYR A 137 -21.40 4.00 -35.36
N PHE A 138 -21.52 2.90 -36.12
CA PHE A 138 -20.65 2.65 -37.27
C PHE A 138 -20.78 3.74 -38.32
N TYR A 139 -22.01 4.08 -38.72
CA TYR A 139 -22.29 5.16 -39.68
C TYR A 139 -21.66 6.49 -39.25
N LYS A 140 -21.84 6.89 -37.98
CA LYS A 140 -21.35 8.18 -37.46
C LYS A 140 -19.85 8.23 -37.24
N ARG A 141 -19.21 7.10 -36.93
CA ARG A 141 -17.82 7.06 -36.46
C ARG A 141 -16.84 6.54 -37.50
N ILE A 142 -17.28 5.67 -38.40
CA ILE A 142 -16.44 4.98 -39.40
C ILE A 142 -17.03 5.21 -40.81
N GLY A 143 -18.21 4.68 -41.10
CA GLY A 143 -18.81 4.75 -42.44
C GLY A 143 -18.11 3.88 -43.48
N PHE A 144 -18.47 4.07 -44.74
CA PHE A 144 -17.82 3.46 -45.91
C PHE A 144 -17.22 4.57 -46.78
N GLY A 145 -16.04 4.32 -47.35
CA GLY A 145 -15.48 5.14 -48.42
C GLY A 145 -16.08 4.78 -49.79
N ASP A 146 -16.54 3.54 -49.97
CA ASP A 146 -17.28 3.11 -51.14
C ASP A 146 -18.68 3.75 -51.16
N LEU A 147 -18.94 4.53 -52.21
CA LEU A 147 -20.16 5.34 -52.33
C LEU A 147 -21.44 4.49 -52.39
N ASP A 148 -21.38 3.31 -53.01
CA ASP A 148 -22.55 2.44 -53.15
C ASP A 148 -22.88 1.72 -51.85
N LYS A 149 -21.87 1.27 -51.11
CA LYS A 149 -22.04 0.72 -49.76
C LYS A 149 -22.53 1.80 -48.78
N MET A 150 -22.02 3.02 -48.90
CA MET A 150 -22.47 4.13 -48.07
C MET A 150 -23.94 4.47 -48.35
N LYS A 151 -24.34 4.59 -49.62
CA LYS A 151 -25.76 4.77 -50.01
C LYS A 151 -26.64 3.63 -49.50
N LYS A 152 -26.19 2.38 -49.59
CA LYS A 152 -26.93 1.22 -49.04
C LYS A 152 -27.11 1.33 -47.53
N LEU A 153 -26.08 1.74 -46.80
CA LEU A 153 -26.16 1.96 -45.35
C LEU A 153 -27.16 3.08 -45.02
N GLU A 154 -27.09 4.21 -45.71
CA GLU A 154 -28.00 5.34 -45.52
C GLU A 154 -29.45 4.97 -45.80
N ASN A 155 -29.71 4.28 -46.90
CA ASN A 155 -31.05 3.79 -47.24
C ASN A 155 -31.56 2.81 -46.17
N ALA A 156 -30.69 1.92 -45.68
CA ALA A 156 -31.06 1.00 -44.61
C ALA A 156 -31.39 1.76 -43.30
N LEU A 157 -30.62 2.79 -42.94
CA LEU A 157 -30.90 3.63 -41.77
C LEU A 157 -32.21 4.42 -41.92
N ARG A 158 -32.46 5.01 -43.10
CA ARG A 158 -33.71 5.74 -43.40
C ARG A 158 -34.94 4.84 -43.34
N SER A 159 -34.79 3.54 -43.60
CA SER A 159 -35.90 2.58 -43.54
C SER A 159 -36.40 2.27 -42.12
N TYR A 160 -35.65 2.64 -41.07
CA TYR A 160 -36.06 2.42 -39.68
C TYR A 160 -37.14 3.42 -39.24
N LYS A 161 -38.37 2.93 -39.02
CA LYS A 161 -39.48 3.74 -38.48
C LYS A 161 -39.53 3.78 -36.95
N ARG A 162 -38.91 2.79 -36.28
CA ARG A 162 -38.83 2.68 -34.81
C ARG A 162 -37.38 2.86 -34.35
N LYS A 163 -37.21 3.30 -33.09
CA LYS A 163 -35.89 3.39 -32.47
C LYS A 163 -35.22 2.01 -32.49
N MET A 164 -33.96 1.96 -32.90
CA MET A 164 -33.17 0.73 -32.92
C MET A 164 -33.06 0.13 -31.51
N ASN A 165 -32.96 -1.20 -31.44
CA ASN A 165 -32.70 -1.89 -30.18
C ASN A 165 -31.40 -1.38 -29.56
N ARG A 166 -31.42 -1.16 -28.25
CA ARG A 166 -30.26 -0.71 -27.47
C ARG A 166 -29.30 -1.88 -27.25
N GLU A 167 -28.00 -1.65 -27.40
CA GLU A 167 -26.97 -2.60 -27.02
C GLU A 167 -26.78 -2.54 -25.49
N ARG A 168 -26.78 -3.72 -24.85
CA ARG A 168 -26.69 -3.80 -23.38
C ARG A 168 -25.25 -3.86 -22.89
N PHE A 169 -24.29 -4.15 -23.78
CA PHE A 169 -22.87 -4.35 -23.43
C PHE A 169 -22.68 -5.41 -22.33
N ILE A 170 -23.48 -6.49 -22.39
CA ILE A 170 -23.41 -7.62 -21.46
C ILE A 170 -22.91 -8.84 -22.23
N THR A 171 -21.99 -9.61 -21.63
CA THR A 171 -21.55 -10.91 -22.15
C THR A 171 -21.40 -11.92 -21.02
N THR A 172 -21.49 -13.21 -21.35
CA THR A 172 -21.17 -14.30 -20.42
C THR A 172 -19.71 -14.71 -20.62
N VAL A 173 -18.95 -14.81 -19.53
CA VAL A 173 -17.60 -15.39 -19.56
C VAL A 173 -17.71 -16.86 -19.96
N LYS A 174 -17.04 -17.24 -21.06
CA LYS A 174 -17.11 -18.62 -21.57
C LYS A 174 -16.18 -19.56 -20.81
N PHE A 175 -14.97 -19.11 -20.54
CA PHE A 175 -13.93 -19.78 -19.74
C PHE A 175 -12.80 -18.77 -19.47
N VAL A 176 -11.95 -19.06 -18.49
CA VAL A 176 -10.71 -18.34 -18.23
C VAL A 176 -9.54 -19.27 -18.54
N ALA A 177 -8.47 -18.75 -19.14
CA ALA A 177 -7.26 -19.51 -19.46
C ALA A 177 -6.03 -18.68 -19.09
N MET A 178 -4.95 -19.37 -18.72
CA MET A 178 -3.67 -18.72 -18.42
C MET A 178 -3.12 -18.08 -19.70
N ASP A 179 -2.87 -16.77 -19.68
CA ASP A 179 -2.38 -15.97 -20.82
C ASP A 179 -1.02 -15.33 -20.50
N GLY A 180 -0.12 -16.13 -19.94
CA GLY A 180 1.21 -15.69 -19.53
C GLY A 180 1.23 -14.88 -18.22
N VAL A 181 2.40 -14.29 -17.94
CA VAL A 181 2.64 -13.39 -16.81
C VAL A 181 3.24 -12.11 -17.39
N GLU A 182 2.66 -10.97 -17.05
CA GLU A 182 3.13 -9.64 -17.45
C GLU A 182 3.09 -8.73 -16.22
N GLU A 183 4.06 -7.83 -16.09
CA GLU A 183 4.04 -6.81 -15.03
C GLU A 183 2.86 -5.86 -15.23
N VAL A 184 2.04 -5.68 -14.20
CA VAL A 184 0.93 -4.71 -14.19
C VAL A 184 1.21 -3.60 -13.20
N TYR A 185 0.90 -2.38 -13.59
CA TYR A 185 1.11 -1.17 -12.80
C TYR A 185 -0.25 -0.57 -12.44
N ASP A 186 -0.37 0.03 -11.25
CA ASP A 186 -1.48 0.94 -10.96
C ASP A 186 -1.37 2.13 -11.92
N VAL A 187 -2.20 2.13 -12.96
CA VAL A 187 -2.13 3.13 -14.01
C VAL A 187 -3.04 4.30 -13.71
N GLN A 188 -2.47 5.49 -13.59
CA GLN A 188 -3.23 6.73 -13.62
C GLN A 188 -3.30 7.21 -15.07
N ILE A 189 -4.48 7.14 -15.70
CA ILE A 189 -4.71 7.81 -16.99
C ILE A 189 -5.07 9.28 -16.71
N PRO A 190 -4.23 10.25 -17.11
CA PRO A 190 -4.52 11.65 -16.86
C PRO A 190 -5.91 12.05 -17.36
N LYS A 191 -6.59 12.90 -16.58
CA LYS A 191 -7.97 13.40 -16.81
C LYS A 191 -9.09 12.41 -16.51
N ILE A 192 -9.00 11.15 -16.94
CA ILE A 192 -10.12 10.20 -16.85
C ILE A 192 -10.01 9.16 -15.73
N ASN A 193 -8.81 8.93 -15.18
CA ASN A 193 -8.53 7.98 -14.09
C ASN A 193 -9.22 6.61 -14.28
N ALA A 194 -9.22 6.14 -15.53
CA ALA A 194 -9.79 4.90 -15.96
C ALA A 194 -9.10 4.45 -17.24
N PHE A 195 -9.03 3.14 -17.50
CA PHE A 195 -8.36 2.60 -18.68
C PHE A 195 -9.21 1.56 -19.42
N ASP A 196 -8.88 1.37 -20.70
CA ASP A 196 -9.46 0.34 -21.57
C ASP A 196 -8.75 -1.00 -21.36
N ALA A 197 -9.44 -1.97 -20.78
CA ALA A 197 -9.00 -3.35 -20.65
C ALA A 197 -9.74 -4.23 -21.67
N ASN A 198 -9.33 -4.16 -22.95
CA ASN A 198 -9.95 -4.90 -24.06
C ASN A 198 -11.44 -4.57 -24.28
N GLY A 199 -11.80 -3.29 -24.27
CA GLY A 199 -13.19 -2.83 -24.44
C GLY A 199 -13.95 -2.67 -23.13
N LEU A 200 -13.31 -2.95 -21.98
CA LEU A 200 -13.86 -2.73 -20.65
C LEU A 200 -13.29 -1.44 -20.06
N TYR A 201 -14.17 -0.60 -19.51
CA TYR A 201 -13.77 0.62 -18.81
C TYR A 201 -13.52 0.31 -17.32
N VAL A 202 -12.28 0.44 -16.85
CA VAL A 202 -11.84 -0.01 -15.52
C VAL A 202 -11.32 1.16 -14.67
N HIS A 203 -11.61 1.15 -13.35
CA HIS A 203 -11.10 2.08 -12.33
C HIS A 203 -10.29 1.34 -11.26
N ASN A 204 -9.41 2.06 -10.54
CA ASN A 204 -8.41 1.45 -9.63
C ASN A 204 -8.93 1.16 -8.20
N CYS A 205 -10.06 1.75 -7.75
CA CYS A 205 -10.65 1.51 -6.43
C CYS A 205 -12.20 1.60 -6.45
N GLY A 206 -12.90 0.90 -5.55
CA GLY A 206 -14.36 0.66 -5.61
C GLY A 206 -15.18 1.17 -4.41
N GLU A 207 -14.56 1.84 -3.44
CA GLU A 207 -15.17 2.32 -2.19
C GLU A 207 -16.03 3.58 -2.34
N GLN A 208 -15.66 4.48 -3.26
CA GLN A 208 -16.37 5.74 -3.44
C GLN A 208 -16.76 5.94 -4.91
N PRO A 209 -18.02 5.67 -5.28
CA PRO A 209 -18.50 6.00 -6.61
C PRO A 209 -18.58 7.52 -6.77
N LEU A 210 -17.69 8.06 -7.60
CA LEU A 210 -17.61 9.50 -7.90
C LEU A 210 -18.26 9.80 -9.25
N LEU A 211 -18.99 10.91 -9.31
CA LEU A 211 -19.40 11.52 -10.56
C LEU A 211 -18.18 12.16 -11.25
N PRO A 212 -18.25 12.45 -12.55
CA PRO A 212 -17.18 13.12 -13.27
C PRO A 212 -16.72 14.41 -12.56
N TYR A 213 -15.41 14.54 -12.38
CA TYR A 213 -14.77 15.67 -11.73
C TYR A 213 -15.16 15.88 -10.26
N GLU A 214 -15.59 14.85 -9.54
CA GLU A 214 -15.62 14.92 -8.07
C GLU A 214 -14.28 14.48 -7.46
N SER A 215 -14.09 14.79 -6.18
CA SER A 215 -12.95 14.32 -5.39
C SER A 215 -13.38 13.47 -4.21
N CYS A 216 -12.49 12.56 -3.84
CA CYS A 216 -12.60 11.76 -2.62
C CYS A 216 -12.08 12.57 -1.43
N ASN A 217 -12.86 12.70 -0.35
CA ASN A 217 -12.41 13.32 0.89
C ASN A 217 -12.69 12.36 2.04
N LEU A 218 -11.64 11.69 2.50
CA LEU A 218 -11.72 10.49 3.31
C LEU A 218 -11.13 10.71 4.69
N GLY A 219 -11.71 10.05 5.68
CA GLY A 219 -11.16 9.92 7.03
C GLY A 219 -11.65 8.63 7.67
N SER A 220 -10.89 8.08 8.63
CA SER A 220 -11.25 6.82 9.29
C SER A 220 -11.15 6.92 10.80
N ILE A 221 -12.18 6.44 11.50
CA ILE A 221 -12.18 6.33 12.96
C ILE A 221 -11.48 5.04 13.39
N ASN A 222 -10.51 5.14 14.30
CA ASN A 222 -9.92 3.96 14.94
C ASN A 222 -10.86 3.40 16.01
N LEU A 223 -11.55 2.31 15.67
CA LEU A 223 -12.52 1.66 16.55
C LEU A 223 -11.87 1.01 17.79
N ALA A 224 -10.63 0.53 17.69
CA ALA A 224 -9.91 -0.03 18.83
C ALA A 224 -9.79 0.97 19.99
N LYS A 225 -9.70 2.27 19.69
CA LYS A 225 -9.64 3.34 20.69
C LYS A 225 -11.00 3.79 21.24
N MET A 226 -12.09 3.18 20.76
CA MET A 226 -13.46 3.41 21.22
C MET A 226 -13.92 2.35 22.22
N VAL A 227 -13.04 1.42 22.62
CA VAL A 227 -13.32 0.40 23.64
C VAL A 227 -12.64 0.78 24.95
N GLU A 228 -13.39 0.74 26.05
CA GLU A 228 -12.90 1.00 27.40
C GLU A 228 -13.48 -0.08 28.33
N LYS A 229 -12.62 -0.73 29.12
CA LYS A 229 -13.01 -1.81 30.06
C LYS A 229 -13.85 -2.95 29.44
N GLY A 230 -13.57 -3.29 28.18
CA GLY A 230 -14.28 -4.37 27.46
C GLY A 230 -15.66 -3.98 26.92
N GLU A 231 -15.99 -2.69 26.91
CA GLU A 231 -17.24 -2.16 26.35
C GLU A 231 -16.98 -1.00 25.39
N ILE A 232 -17.92 -0.76 24.48
CA ILE A 232 -17.83 0.35 23.52
C ILE A 232 -18.27 1.64 24.21
N ASN A 233 -17.39 2.65 24.20
CA ASN A 233 -17.70 4.00 24.62
C ASN A 233 -18.43 4.75 23.49
N TRP A 234 -19.76 4.61 23.46
CA TRP A 234 -20.62 5.21 22.44
C TRP A 234 -20.59 6.75 22.44
N ASP A 235 -20.43 7.38 23.59
CA ASP A 235 -20.34 8.84 23.69
C ASP A 235 -19.05 9.37 23.08
N LYS A 236 -17.93 8.68 23.32
CA LYS A 236 -16.65 9.01 22.70
C LYS A 236 -16.71 8.80 21.19
N LEU A 237 -17.32 7.71 20.73
CA LEU A 237 -17.54 7.45 19.31
C LEU A 237 -18.39 8.57 18.68
N LYS A 238 -19.51 8.94 19.31
CA LYS A 238 -20.37 10.05 18.86
C LYS A 238 -19.60 11.35 18.71
N ARG A 239 -18.88 11.78 19.76
CA ARG A 239 -18.06 13.02 19.70
C ARG A 239 -17.03 12.95 18.56
N THR A 240 -16.38 11.79 18.40
CA THR A 240 -15.39 11.58 17.34
C THR A 240 -16.01 11.68 15.95
N ILE A 241 -17.19 11.11 15.73
CA ILE A 241 -17.94 11.19 14.46
C ILE A 241 -18.25 12.65 14.11
N HIS A 242 -18.79 13.42 15.07
CA HIS A 242 -19.16 14.82 14.84
C HIS A 242 -17.94 15.68 14.49
N ILE A 243 -16.83 15.50 15.22
CA ILE A 243 -15.55 16.18 14.93
C ILE A 243 -15.03 15.78 13.55
N ALA A 244 -15.07 14.49 13.21
CA ALA A 244 -14.57 13.99 11.93
C ALA A 244 -15.39 14.53 10.75
N VAL A 245 -16.72 14.56 10.84
CA VAL A 245 -17.58 15.15 9.81
C VAL A 245 -17.27 16.64 9.63
N HIS A 246 -17.15 17.39 10.72
CA HIS A 246 -16.79 18.81 10.66
C HIS A 246 -15.41 19.05 10.05
N PHE A 247 -14.43 18.24 10.45
CA PHE A 247 -13.08 18.29 9.90
C PHE A 247 -13.08 18.00 8.39
N LEU A 248 -13.74 16.92 7.96
CA LEU A 248 -13.84 16.57 6.54
C LEU A 248 -14.59 17.65 5.75
N ASP A 249 -15.65 18.26 6.28
CA ASP A 249 -16.32 19.39 5.61
C ASP A 249 -15.38 20.59 5.43
N ASN A 250 -14.55 20.92 6.43
CA ASN A 250 -13.55 21.98 6.32
C ASN A 250 -12.47 21.66 5.28
N VAL A 251 -12.07 20.38 5.15
CA VAL A 251 -11.08 19.96 4.14
C VAL A 251 -11.56 20.29 2.72
N ILE A 252 -12.87 20.23 2.43
CA ILE A 252 -13.40 20.63 1.10
C ILE A 252 -13.03 22.08 0.76
N ASP A 253 -13.09 22.97 1.74
CA ASP A 253 -12.84 24.39 1.52
C ASP A 253 -11.33 24.70 1.57
N ALA A 254 -10.58 24.00 2.42
CA ALA A 254 -9.14 24.17 2.57
C ALA A 254 -8.31 23.53 1.43
N ASN A 255 -8.87 22.53 0.73
CA ASN A 255 -8.13 21.77 -0.28
C ASN A 255 -7.80 22.61 -1.54
N LYS A 256 -6.62 22.37 -2.12
CA LYS A 256 -6.19 22.95 -3.39
C LYS A 256 -6.41 21.95 -4.51
N TYR A 257 -7.47 22.16 -5.28
CA TYR A 257 -7.84 21.26 -6.36
C TYR A 257 -6.98 21.46 -7.61
N PRO A 258 -6.55 20.39 -8.28
CA PRO A 258 -5.68 20.48 -9.46
C PRO A 258 -6.40 21.07 -10.68
N LEU A 259 -7.73 20.95 -10.75
CA LEU A 259 -8.55 21.48 -11.85
C LEU A 259 -9.73 22.32 -11.32
N PRO A 260 -10.04 23.48 -11.92
CA PRO A 260 -11.17 24.31 -11.50
C PRO A 260 -12.52 23.59 -11.53
N ARG A 261 -12.71 22.67 -12.49
CA ARG A 261 -13.92 21.85 -12.59
C ARG A 261 -14.07 20.88 -11.41
N ILE A 262 -12.97 20.38 -10.87
CA ILE A 262 -12.99 19.55 -9.66
C ILE A 262 -13.37 20.39 -8.45
N ALA A 263 -12.76 21.58 -8.30
CA ALA A 263 -13.13 22.51 -7.23
C ALA A 263 -14.63 22.84 -7.24
N LYS A 264 -15.17 23.16 -8.44
CA LYS A 264 -16.59 23.48 -8.61
C LYS A 264 -17.48 22.30 -8.18
N ASN A 265 -17.25 21.11 -8.74
CA ASN A 265 -18.12 19.96 -8.51
C ASN A 265 -18.00 19.43 -7.07
N THR A 266 -16.80 19.39 -6.49
CA THR A 266 -16.62 18.98 -5.09
C THR A 266 -17.31 19.96 -4.14
N LYS A 267 -17.18 21.28 -4.35
CA LYS A 267 -17.86 22.28 -3.51
C LYS A 267 -19.38 22.29 -3.69
N ALA A 268 -19.88 21.86 -4.85
CA ALA A 268 -21.31 21.79 -5.14
C ALA A 268 -22.00 20.59 -4.47
N ASN A 269 -21.35 19.43 -4.41
CA ASN A 269 -21.92 18.21 -3.80
C ASN A 269 -21.46 17.98 -2.36
N ARG A 270 -20.30 18.51 -2.00
CA ARG A 270 -19.67 18.40 -0.67
C ARG A 270 -19.64 16.97 -0.11
N LYS A 271 -19.39 15.98 -0.97
CA LYS A 271 -19.30 14.58 -0.55
C LYS A 271 -18.08 14.38 0.36
N ILE A 272 -18.31 13.73 1.49
CA ILE A 272 -17.26 13.22 2.37
C ILE A 272 -17.44 11.70 2.53
N GLY A 273 -16.37 11.03 2.94
CA GLY A 273 -16.34 9.60 3.19
C GLY A 273 -15.69 9.30 4.54
N LEU A 274 -16.49 9.33 5.60
CA LEU A 274 -16.10 8.87 6.93
C LEU A 274 -16.20 7.34 7.00
N GLY A 275 -15.06 6.70 7.20
CA GLY A 275 -14.92 5.26 7.38
C GLY A 275 -14.42 4.89 8.77
N ILE A 276 -13.95 3.66 8.87
CA ILE A 276 -13.43 3.07 10.09
C ILE A 276 -12.14 2.30 9.82
N MET A 277 -11.38 2.05 10.87
CA MET A 277 -10.27 1.09 10.93
C MET A 277 -10.22 0.48 12.33
N GLY A 278 -9.42 -0.56 12.54
CA GLY A 278 -9.26 -1.18 13.85
C GLY A 278 -10.45 -2.07 14.26
N PHE A 279 -11.29 -2.52 13.31
CA PHE A 279 -12.47 -3.32 13.65
C PHE A 279 -12.11 -4.70 14.23
N ALA A 280 -11.10 -5.39 13.69
CA ALA A 280 -10.67 -6.67 14.24
C ALA A 280 -10.13 -6.53 15.66
N ASP A 281 -9.36 -5.47 15.94
CA ASP A 281 -8.83 -5.21 17.29
C ASP A 281 -9.95 -4.85 18.27
N MET A 282 -10.94 -4.06 17.85
CA MET A 282 -12.15 -3.81 18.66
C MET A 282 -12.83 -5.13 19.03
N LEU A 283 -13.02 -6.04 18.07
CA LEU A 283 -13.63 -7.34 18.34
C LEU A 283 -12.82 -8.19 19.33
N ILE A 284 -11.49 -8.15 19.22
CA ILE A 284 -10.58 -8.82 20.16
C ILE A 284 -10.74 -8.24 21.57
N SER A 285 -10.73 -6.91 21.72
CA SER A 285 -10.94 -6.23 23.01
C SER A 285 -12.32 -6.54 23.62
N LEU A 286 -13.33 -6.80 22.79
CA LEU A 286 -14.68 -7.22 23.19
C LEU A 286 -14.85 -8.74 23.33
N SER A 287 -13.75 -9.51 23.23
CA SER A 287 -13.74 -10.98 23.29
C SER A 287 -14.76 -11.63 22.34
N THR A 288 -14.88 -11.11 21.11
CA THR A 288 -15.87 -11.52 20.12
C THR A 288 -15.19 -12.02 18.85
N PRO A 289 -15.34 -13.30 18.45
CA PRO A 289 -14.79 -13.82 17.20
C PRO A 289 -15.33 -13.09 15.97
N TYR A 290 -14.44 -12.83 15.00
CA TYR A 290 -14.74 -12.04 13.80
C TYR A 290 -15.87 -12.63 12.95
N ASP A 291 -15.86 -13.94 12.74
CA ASP A 291 -16.81 -14.71 11.93
C ASP A 291 -18.07 -15.14 12.71
N SER A 292 -18.34 -14.52 13.87
CA SER A 292 -19.51 -14.84 14.68
C SER A 292 -20.75 -14.00 14.33
N LYS A 293 -21.94 -14.56 14.58
CA LYS A 293 -23.20 -13.80 14.50
C LYS A 293 -23.20 -12.55 15.40
N LYS A 294 -22.51 -12.62 16.55
CA LYS A 294 -22.36 -11.47 17.47
C LYS A 294 -21.55 -10.34 16.80
N ALA A 295 -20.47 -10.66 16.08
CA ALA A 295 -19.69 -9.68 15.33
C ALA A 295 -20.47 -9.08 14.17
N LEU A 296 -21.23 -9.87 13.42
CA LEU A 296 -22.11 -9.36 12.34
C LEU A 296 -23.16 -8.38 12.86
N ASN A 297 -23.88 -8.75 13.93
CA ASN A 297 -24.86 -7.87 14.56
C ASN A 297 -24.21 -6.58 15.10
N LEU A 298 -23.00 -6.70 15.66
CA LEU A 298 -22.26 -5.53 16.14
C LEU A 298 -21.83 -4.63 14.99
N ALA A 299 -21.37 -5.18 13.87
CA ALA A 299 -21.02 -4.42 12.67
C ALA A 299 -22.21 -3.59 12.16
N GLU A 300 -23.40 -4.20 12.09
CA GLU A 300 -24.64 -3.49 11.74
C GLU A 300 -24.96 -2.37 12.72
N LYS A 301 -24.97 -2.67 14.02
CA LYS A 301 -25.26 -1.67 15.07
C LYS A 301 -24.26 -0.51 15.04
N LEU A 302 -22.98 -0.81 14.89
CA LEU A 302 -21.90 0.17 14.87
C LEU A 302 -22.01 1.08 13.65
N MET A 303 -22.18 0.50 12.46
CA MET A 303 -22.25 1.29 11.23
C MET A 303 -23.55 2.08 11.12
N SER A 304 -24.68 1.54 11.61
CA SER A 304 -25.93 2.30 11.76
C SER A 304 -25.72 3.52 12.64
N PHE A 305 -25.09 3.35 13.80
CA PHE A 305 -24.80 4.46 14.72
C PHE A 305 -23.88 5.51 14.08
N ILE A 306 -22.83 5.08 13.37
CA ILE A 306 -21.91 5.99 12.65
C ILE A 306 -22.67 6.75 11.57
N GLN A 307 -23.49 6.06 10.78
CA GLN A 307 -24.31 6.66 9.73
C GLN A 307 -25.24 7.73 10.33
N ASP A 308 -26.04 7.38 11.33
CA ASP A 308 -27.02 8.28 11.94
C ASP A 308 -26.35 9.51 12.56
N GLU A 309 -25.30 9.32 13.34
CA GLU A 309 -24.58 10.44 13.96
C GLU A 309 -23.81 11.28 12.92
N SER A 310 -23.33 10.69 11.82
CA SER A 310 -22.70 11.44 10.73
C SER A 310 -23.71 12.34 10.00
N LYS A 311 -24.97 11.88 9.87
CA LYS A 311 -26.06 12.68 9.30
C LYS A 311 -26.44 13.81 10.23
N LYS A 312 -26.62 13.54 11.54
CA LYS A 312 -26.87 14.61 12.54
C LYS A 312 -25.78 15.66 12.57
N ALA A 313 -24.51 15.27 12.46
CA ALA A 313 -23.40 16.20 12.36
C ALA A 313 -23.49 17.06 11.08
N SER A 314 -23.85 16.46 9.95
CA SER A 314 -24.07 17.16 8.67
C SER A 314 -25.30 18.08 8.69
N GLU A 315 -26.38 17.72 9.40
CA GLU A 315 -27.55 18.58 9.63
C GLU A 315 -27.17 19.82 10.43
N LYS A 316 -26.44 19.64 11.54
CA LYS A 316 -25.94 20.77 12.34
C LYS A 316 -25.08 21.72 11.52
N LEU A 317 -24.19 21.19 10.68
CA LEU A 317 -23.40 22.02 9.77
C LEU A 317 -24.26 22.72 8.71
N ALA A 318 -25.39 22.14 8.31
CA ALA A 318 -26.33 22.77 7.39
C ALA A 318 -27.07 23.94 8.02
N GLU A 319 -27.41 23.85 9.31
CA GLU A 319 -27.97 24.97 10.08
C GLU A 319 -27.00 26.15 10.14
N GLU A 320 -25.70 25.87 10.33
CA GLU A 320 -24.67 26.91 10.45
C GLU A 320 -24.19 27.46 9.09
N ARG A 321 -24.10 26.62 8.05
CA ARG A 321 -23.41 26.94 6.79
C ARG A 321 -24.27 26.81 5.54
N GLY A 322 -25.54 26.42 5.70
CA GLY A 322 -26.44 26.04 4.61
C GLY A 322 -26.19 24.61 4.10
N THR A 323 -27.17 24.05 3.41
CA THR A 323 -27.06 22.74 2.75
C THR A 323 -26.00 22.73 1.66
N PHE A 324 -25.62 21.55 1.14
CA PHE A 324 -24.75 21.52 -0.05
C PHE A 324 -25.44 22.20 -1.25
N PRO A 325 -24.71 22.90 -2.13
CA PRO A 325 -25.33 23.69 -3.22
C PRO A 325 -26.27 22.90 -4.15
N ASN A 326 -26.00 21.63 -4.42
CA ASN A 326 -26.86 20.78 -5.26
C ASN A 326 -27.95 20.03 -4.46
N PHE A 327 -28.38 20.58 -3.32
CA PHE A 327 -29.39 19.96 -2.46
C PHE A 327 -30.77 19.85 -3.13
N GLU A 328 -31.17 20.87 -3.89
CA GLU A 328 -32.41 20.86 -4.66
C GLU A 328 -32.39 19.77 -5.74
N GLY A 329 -33.46 18.97 -5.82
CA GLY A 329 -33.57 17.79 -6.67
C GLY A 329 -32.89 16.53 -6.12
N SER A 330 -32.19 16.62 -4.99
CA SER A 330 -31.48 15.48 -4.40
C SER A 330 -32.42 14.49 -3.71
N LYS A 331 -31.90 13.30 -3.37
CA LYS A 331 -32.61 12.32 -2.54
C LYS A 331 -33.00 12.92 -1.18
N TRP A 332 -32.13 13.72 -0.59
CA TRP A 332 -32.28 14.25 0.76
C TRP A 332 -33.35 15.33 0.85
N GLU A 333 -33.53 16.13 -0.20
CA GLU A 333 -34.66 17.05 -0.30
C GLU A 333 -36.00 16.30 -0.27
N LYS A 334 -36.11 15.22 -1.06
CA LYS A 334 -37.33 14.39 -1.09
C LYS A 334 -37.65 13.71 0.24
N GLU A 335 -36.61 13.44 1.03
CA GLU A 335 -36.72 12.86 2.37
C GLU A 335 -36.84 13.92 3.48
N GLY A 336 -36.78 15.22 3.15
CA GLY A 336 -36.87 16.32 4.10
C GLY A 336 -35.64 16.51 5.00
N LEU A 337 -34.52 15.83 4.70
CA LEU A 337 -33.30 15.85 5.52
C LEU A 337 -32.35 16.95 5.02
N LYS A 338 -32.24 18.06 5.75
CA LYS A 338 -31.38 19.20 5.37
C LYS A 338 -29.93 18.93 5.75
N LEU A 339 -29.12 18.50 4.77
CA LEU A 339 -27.73 18.09 4.99
C LEU A 339 -26.70 19.05 4.37
N ARG A 340 -25.55 19.21 5.03
CA ARG A 340 -24.39 19.95 4.50
C ARG A 340 -23.61 19.16 3.44
N ASN A 341 -23.66 17.83 3.52
CA ASN A 341 -22.88 16.93 2.69
C ASN A 341 -23.80 15.92 1.97
N ALA A 342 -23.63 15.74 0.65
CA ALA A 342 -24.45 14.81 -0.13
C ALA A 342 -24.24 13.34 0.26
N THR A 343 -23.05 12.98 0.75
CA THR A 343 -22.74 11.69 1.38
C THR A 343 -21.85 11.94 2.58
N THR A 344 -21.97 11.10 3.61
CA THR A 344 -21.18 11.22 4.83
C THR A 344 -20.28 10.02 5.11
N THR A 345 -20.65 8.81 4.68
CA THR A 345 -19.94 7.57 5.05
C THR A 345 -19.36 6.81 3.86
N THR A 346 -18.17 6.26 4.04
CA THR A 346 -17.45 5.41 3.07
C THR A 346 -16.37 4.62 3.81
N ILE A 347 -16.29 3.31 3.60
CA ILE A 347 -15.20 2.51 4.19
C ILE A 347 -14.14 2.29 3.12
N ALA A 348 -13.09 3.11 3.15
CA ALA A 348 -11.95 3.03 2.25
C ALA A 348 -10.87 2.07 2.77
N PRO A 349 -9.94 1.60 1.91
CA PRO A 349 -8.72 0.96 2.38
C PRO A 349 -7.94 1.88 3.30
N THR A 350 -7.49 1.37 4.46
CA THR A 350 -6.75 2.17 5.43
C THR A 350 -5.30 1.73 5.59
N GLY A 351 -4.71 1.06 4.59
CA GLY A 351 -3.41 0.38 4.71
C GLY A 351 -2.33 1.22 5.39
N SER A 352 -2.03 2.42 4.88
CA SER A 352 -0.99 3.27 5.49
C SER A 352 -1.40 3.86 6.84
N ILE A 353 -2.64 4.37 6.97
CA ILE A 353 -3.07 5.06 8.20
C ILE A 353 -3.30 4.09 9.36
N SER A 354 -3.71 2.85 9.09
CA SER A 354 -3.85 1.82 10.13
C SER A 354 -2.48 1.31 10.58
N MET A 355 -1.48 1.27 9.70
CA MET A 355 -0.09 1.03 10.09
C MET A 355 0.48 2.15 10.96
N ILE A 356 0.12 3.41 10.70
CA ILE A 356 0.50 4.55 11.56
C ILE A 356 -0.20 4.46 12.91
N ALA A 357 -1.49 4.11 12.92
CA ALA A 357 -2.30 4.00 14.13
C ALA A 357 -2.12 2.67 14.89
N ASN A 358 -1.23 1.79 14.41
CA ASN A 358 -1.00 0.43 14.87
C ASN A 358 -2.29 -0.37 15.12
N CYS A 359 -3.16 -0.46 14.10
CA CYS A 359 -4.39 -1.25 14.17
C CYS A 359 -4.67 -1.97 12.84
N SER A 360 -5.64 -2.88 12.88
CA SER A 360 -6.19 -3.55 11.69
C SER A 360 -6.76 -2.55 10.68
N SER A 361 -6.67 -2.90 9.40
CA SER A 361 -7.13 -2.05 8.31
C SER A 361 -8.64 -2.15 8.12
N GLY A 362 -9.33 -1.02 7.98
CA GLY A 362 -10.72 -0.95 7.57
C GLY A 362 -11.63 -1.86 8.41
N VAL A 363 -12.40 -2.67 7.69
CA VAL A 363 -13.20 -3.79 8.20
C VAL A 363 -12.56 -5.12 7.85
N GLU A 364 -11.23 -5.19 7.79
CA GLU A 364 -10.52 -6.44 7.54
C GLU A 364 -10.34 -7.24 8.83
N PRO A 365 -10.38 -8.59 8.79
CA PRO A 365 -9.83 -9.40 9.86
C PRO A 365 -8.31 -9.18 9.95
N LEU A 366 -7.68 -9.74 10.97
CA LEU A 366 -6.22 -9.82 11.00
C LEU A 366 -5.74 -10.54 9.73
N PHE A 367 -4.81 -9.96 8.98
CA PHE A 367 -4.22 -10.70 7.85
C PHE A 367 -3.32 -11.83 8.36
N SER A 368 -2.60 -11.55 9.45
CA SER A 368 -1.75 -12.48 10.19
C SER A 368 -1.63 -11.98 11.64
N ILE A 369 -1.44 -12.89 12.59
CA ILE A 369 -1.08 -12.54 13.97
C ILE A 369 0.34 -11.96 14.04
N LEU A 370 1.22 -12.40 13.12
CA LEU A 370 2.61 -11.97 12.97
C LEU A 370 2.89 -11.50 11.54
N TYR A 371 3.33 -10.25 11.36
CA TYR A 371 3.57 -9.70 10.02
C TYR A 371 4.88 -8.91 9.94
N HIS A 372 5.42 -8.78 8.73
CA HIS A 372 6.62 -7.98 8.49
C HIS A 372 6.30 -6.56 8.06
N LYS A 373 7.06 -5.59 8.57
CA LYS A 373 7.15 -4.24 8.01
C LYS A 373 8.52 -4.04 7.38
N GLN A 374 8.55 -3.74 6.09
CA GLN A 374 9.79 -3.37 5.41
C GLN A 374 10.13 -1.92 5.78
N VAL A 375 11.29 -1.72 6.40
CA VAL A 375 11.81 -0.40 6.77
C VAL A 375 12.79 0.10 5.72
N LEU A 376 13.00 1.42 5.69
CA LEU A 376 14.02 2.07 4.86
C LEU A 376 15.37 1.38 5.10
N GLY A 377 16.01 0.91 4.01
CA GLY A 377 17.25 0.12 4.07
C GLY A 377 17.08 -1.37 3.76
N GLY A 378 15.86 -1.85 3.52
CA GLY A 378 15.61 -3.23 3.09
C GLY A 378 15.51 -4.25 4.22
N GLU A 379 15.65 -3.83 5.48
CA GLU A 379 15.38 -4.67 6.65
C GLU A 379 13.89 -4.96 6.78
N LYS A 380 13.55 -6.20 7.17
CA LYS A 380 12.19 -6.64 7.50
C LYS A 380 12.07 -6.79 9.01
N LEU A 381 11.08 -6.13 9.59
CA LEU A 381 10.81 -6.17 11.03
C LEU A 381 9.57 -6.99 11.32
N LEU A 382 9.67 -7.96 12.22
CA LEU A 382 8.55 -8.78 12.67
C LEU A 382 7.73 -8.04 13.73
N TYR A 383 6.44 -7.83 13.45
CA TYR A 383 5.45 -7.25 14.34
C TYR A 383 4.44 -8.31 14.77
N ILE A 384 4.11 -8.32 16.06
CA ILE A 384 3.05 -9.12 16.65
C ILE A 384 1.83 -8.23 16.94
N ASN A 385 0.63 -8.78 16.82
CA ASN A 385 -0.56 -8.09 17.31
C ASN A 385 -0.44 -7.86 18.82
N GLU A 386 -0.57 -6.60 19.26
CA GLU A 386 -0.36 -6.19 20.67
C GLU A 386 -1.30 -6.94 21.64
N GLU A 387 -2.57 -7.13 21.26
CA GLU A 387 -3.54 -7.84 22.09
C GLU A 387 -3.23 -9.34 22.19
N PHE A 388 -2.70 -9.93 21.12
CA PHE A 388 -2.23 -11.31 21.17
C PHE A 388 -1.05 -11.46 22.14
N GLU A 389 -0.05 -10.57 22.05
CA GLU A 389 1.11 -10.58 22.96
C GLU A 389 0.67 -10.41 24.42
N ARG A 390 -0.21 -9.43 24.69
CA ARG A 390 -0.75 -9.17 26.02
C ARG A 390 -1.48 -10.39 26.59
N ILE A 391 -2.42 -10.97 25.85
CA ILE A 391 -3.20 -12.13 26.30
C ILE A 391 -2.31 -13.37 26.47
N ALA A 392 -1.36 -13.59 25.57
CA ALA A 392 -0.42 -14.70 25.67
C ALA A 392 0.49 -14.58 26.89
N GLY A 393 0.93 -13.35 27.21
CA GLY A 393 1.70 -13.05 28.42
C GLY A 393 0.89 -13.25 29.69
N GLU A 394 -0.32 -12.68 29.77
CA GLU A 394 -1.22 -12.81 30.93
C GLU A 394 -1.62 -14.27 31.21
N LYS A 395 -1.80 -15.08 30.17
CA LYS A 395 -2.17 -16.49 30.29
C LYS A 395 -0.97 -17.45 30.33
N GLY A 396 0.25 -16.93 30.29
CA GLY A 396 1.48 -17.70 30.49
C GLY A 396 1.82 -18.69 29.36
N PHE A 397 1.32 -18.49 28.14
CA PHE A 397 1.67 -19.35 27.00
C PHE A 397 2.56 -18.65 25.96
N TYR A 398 2.97 -17.40 26.19
CA TYR A 398 3.88 -16.67 25.32
C TYR A 398 5.29 -17.29 25.33
N SER A 399 5.79 -17.69 24.15
CA SER A 399 7.16 -18.19 24.00
C SER A 399 7.68 -17.96 22.57
N SER A 400 9.01 -17.95 22.39
CA SER A 400 9.63 -17.83 21.06
C SER A 400 9.24 -18.98 20.14
N GLU A 401 9.07 -20.19 20.69
CA GLU A 401 8.61 -21.38 19.98
C GLU A 401 7.16 -21.23 19.51
N LEU A 402 6.30 -20.58 20.30
CA LEU A 402 4.94 -20.28 19.86
C LEU A 402 4.94 -19.34 18.65
N LEU A 403 5.78 -18.30 18.66
CA LEU A 403 5.88 -17.36 17.54
C LEU A 403 6.36 -18.07 16.28
N GLN A 404 7.28 -19.03 16.42
CA GLN A 404 7.69 -19.91 15.34
C GLN A 404 6.52 -20.75 14.81
N GLU A 405 5.76 -21.39 15.68
CA GLU A 405 4.62 -22.22 15.27
C GLU A 405 3.56 -21.39 14.51
N ILE A 406 3.30 -20.16 14.93
CA ILE A 406 2.38 -19.24 14.22
C ILE A 406 2.93 -18.89 12.84
N VAL A 407 4.23 -18.61 12.73
CA VAL A 407 4.92 -18.37 11.46
C VAL A 407 4.81 -19.57 10.53
N ASP A 408 5.12 -20.76 11.03
CA ASP A 408 5.10 -22.01 10.27
C ASP A 408 3.67 -22.35 9.81
N ASN A 409 2.67 -21.99 10.62
CA ASN A 409 1.26 -22.08 10.29
C ASN A 409 0.72 -20.84 9.55
N LYS A 410 1.59 -20.15 8.79
CA LYS A 410 1.21 -19.05 7.88
C LYS A 410 0.50 -17.89 8.58
N GLY A 411 0.90 -17.57 9.80
CA GLY A 411 0.34 -16.48 10.58
C GLY A 411 -0.94 -16.81 11.35
N SER A 412 -1.48 -18.03 11.20
CA SER A 412 -2.70 -18.51 11.85
C SER A 412 -2.39 -19.28 13.13
N CYS A 413 -3.24 -19.13 14.14
CA CYS A 413 -3.17 -19.90 15.38
C CYS A 413 -4.09 -21.12 15.42
N GLN A 414 -4.91 -21.37 14.39
CA GLN A 414 -6.00 -22.36 14.47
C GLN A 414 -5.53 -23.79 14.75
N GLN A 415 -4.33 -24.16 14.30
CA GLN A 415 -3.79 -25.51 14.44
C GLN A 415 -2.85 -25.68 15.65
N ILE A 416 -2.65 -24.63 16.45
CA ILE A 416 -1.68 -24.62 17.55
C ILE A 416 -2.37 -25.04 18.85
N LEU A 417 -2.09 -26.27 19.30
CA LEU A 417 -2.72 -26.86 20.49
C LEU A 417 -2.36 -26.14 21.80
N LYS A 418 -1.20 -25.48 21.85
CA LYS A 418 -0.78 -24.65 23.00
C LYS A 418 -1.72 -23.48 23.26
N ILE A 419 -2.47 -23.03 22.24
CA ILE A 419 -3.43 -21.93 22.36
C ILE A 419 -4.83 -22.50 22.67
N PRO A 420 -5.44 -22.09 23.80
CA PRO A 420 -6.79 -22.54 24.17
C PRO A 420 -7.81 -22.32 23.04
N PRO A 421 -8.75 -23.25 22.81
CA PRO A 421 -9.74 -23.15 21.73
C PRO A 421 -10.52 -21.81 21.67
N PRO A 422 -10.93 -21.19 22.81
CA PRO A 422 -11.59 -19.88 22.78
C PRO A 422 -10.70 -18.77 22.22
N LEU A 423 -9.40 -18.82 22.48
CA LEU A 423 -8.44 -17.83 21.97
C LEU A 423 -8.11 -18.08 20.49
N ARG A 424 -8.05 -19.34 20.05
CA ARG A 424 -7.94 -19.66 18.62
C ARG A 424 -9.09 -19.04 17.82
N LYS A 425 -10.33 -19.19 18.30
CA LYS A 425 -11.50 -18.56 17.67
C LYS A 425 -11.46 -17.02 17.71
N LEU A 426 -10.82 -16.43 18.71
CA LEU A 426 -10.71 -14.97 18.82
C LEU A 426 -9.72 -14.39 17.80
N PHE A 427 -8.60 -15.07 17.59
CA PHE A 427 -7.51 -14.63 16.71
C PHE A 427 -7.55 -15.32 15.34
N VAL A 428 -8.69 -15.25 14.67
CA VAL A 428 -8.84 -15.70 13.28
C VAL A 428 -8.17 -14.74 12.31
N THR A 429 -7.50 -15.31 11.31
CA THR A 429 -6.88 -14.55 10.22
C THR A 429 -7.75 -14.56 8.97
N ALA A 430 -7.41 -13.72 7.98
CA ALA A 430 -8.13 -13.60 6.72
C ALA A 430 -8.24 -14.92 5.94
N LEU A 431 -7.30 -15.86 6.11
CA LEU A 431 -7.35 -17.17 5.44
C LEU A 431 -8.06 -18.25 6.27
N ASP A 432 -8.38 -17.97 7.54
CA ASP A 432 -9.15 -18.86 8.41
C ASP A 432 -10.67 -18.70 8.21
N ILE A 433 -11.10 -17.58 7.63
CA ILE A 433 -12.52 -17.19 7.51
C ILE A 433 -13.07 -17.64 6.14
N SER A 434 -14.31 -18.14 6.14
CA SER A 434 -15.00 -18.52 4.90
C SER A 434 -15.28 -17.29 4.01
N PHE A 435 -15.35 -17.48 2.68
CA PHE A 435 -15.67 -16.37 1.79
C PHE A 435 -17.10 -15.84 2.05
N GLU A 436 -18.02 -16.71 2.46
CA GLU A 436 -19.38 -16.35 2.84
C GLU A 436 -19.38 -15.42 4.05
N ASP A 437 -18.58 -15.70 5.08
CA ASP A 437 -18.53 -14.86 6.28
C ASP A 437 -17.79 -13.55 6.02
N HIS A 438 -16.76 -13.55 5.16
CA HIS A 438 -16.18 -12.32 4.62
C HIS A 438 -17.24 -11.42 3.97
N ILE A 439 -18.09 -12.00 3.11
CA ILE A 439 -19.15 -11.26 2.40
C ILE A 439 -20.27 -10.83 3.34
N LYS A 440 -20.71 -11.68 4.27
CA LYS A 440 -21.73 -11.32 5.28
C LYS A 440 -21.25 -10.13 6.12
N MET A 441 -19.98 -10.12 6.50
CA MET A 441 -19.40 -8.98 7.21
C MET A 441 -19.39 -7.72 6.36
N GLN A 442 -18.95 -7.81 5.10
CA GLN A 442 -19.01 -6.66 4.17
C GLN A 442 -20.43 -6.12 4.02
N ALA A 443 -21.41 -7.01 3.82
CA ALA A 443 -22.81 -6.66 3.65
C ALA A 443 -23.39 -5.98 4.90
N SER A 444 -22.98 -6.42 6.10
CA SER A 444 -23.39 -5.83 7.38
C SER A 444 -23.03 -4.35 7.46
N PHE A 445 -21.80 -3.98 7.05
CA PHE A 445 -21.38 -2.58 6.96
C PHE A 445 -22.04 -1.84 5.78
N GLN A 446 -22.20 -2.52 4.63
CA GLN A 446 -22.71 -1.89 3.42
C GLN A 446 -24.14 -1.36 3.57
N LYS A 447 -24.98 -2.03 4.38
CA LYS A 447 -26.36 -1.60 4.70
C LYS A 447 -26.45 -0.15 5.19
N TYR A 448 -25.47 0.28 5.98
CA TYR A 448 -25.44 1.60 6.62
C TYR A 448 -24.28 2.46 6.10
N THR A 449 -23.90 2.28 4.82
CA THR A 449 -22.88 3.10 4.16
C THR A 449 -23.47 3.78 2.92
N ASP A 450 -23.35 5.11 2.82
CA ASP A 450 -23.85 5.89 1.67
C ASP A 450 -23.21 5.46 0.35
N ASN A 451 -21.88 5.38 0.37
CA ASN A 451 -21.06 4.91 -0.74
C ASN A 451 -20.82 3.40 -0.62
N ALA A 452 -19.63 2.89 -0.86
CA ALA A 452 -19.31 1.47 -0.80
C ALA A 452 -18.31 1.14 0.32
N VAL A 453 -18.11 -0.16 0.51
CA VAL A 453 -17.18 -0.74 1.49
C VAL A 453 -16.06 -1.45 0.73
N SER A 454 -14.82 -0.99 0.89
CA SER A 454 -13.65 -1.73 0.44
C SER A 454 -13.30 -2.79 1.47
N LYS A 455 -13.58 -4.04 1.10
CA LYS A 455 -13.19 -5.22 1.86
C LYS A 455 -12.68 -6.30 0.91
N THR A 456 -11.58 -6.94 1.30
CA THR A 456 -10.95 -8.03 0.56
C THR A 456 -11.53 -9.36 1.02
N ILE A 457 -12.05 -10.12 0.07
CA ILE A 457 -12.47 -11.51 0.23
C ILE A 457 -11.25 -12.37 -0.11
N ASN A 458 -10.58 -12.88 0.93
CA ASN A 458 -9.35 -13.65 0.78
C ASN A 458 -9.69 -15.12 0.55
N PHE A 459 -9.11 -15.71 -0.49
CA PHE A 459 -9.25 -17.13 -0.81
C PHE A 459 -7.91 -17.84 -0.69
N PRO A 460 -7.86 -19.06 -0.14
CA PRO A 460 -6.71 -19.94 -0.31
C PRO A 460 -6.39 -20.20 -1.79
N ASN A 461 -5.12 -20.44 -2.10
CA ASN A 461 -4.65 -20.67 -3.47
C ASN A 461 -5.31 -21.87 -4.18
N ARG A 462 -5.80 -22.86 -3.42
CA ARG A 462 -6.48 -24.07 -3.91
C ARG A 462 -7.89 -23.81 -4.46
N ILE A 463 -8.44 -22.61 -4.26
CA ILE A 463 -9.82 -22.32 -4.60
C ILE A 463 -9.98 -22.03 -6.10
N GLY A 464 -10.90 -22.76 -6.73
CA GLY A 464 -11.20 -22.66 -8.15
C GLY A 464 -12.15 -21.52 -8.53
N GLU A 465 -12.36 -21.34 -9.83
CA GLU A 465 -13.14 -20.23 -10.41
C GLU A 465 -14.63 -20.24 -10.00
N GLU A 466 -15.24 -21.41 -9.84
CA GLU A 466 -16.65 -21.51 -9.46
C GLU A 466 -16.94 -20.96 -8.06
N GLU A 467 -16.01 -21.14 -7.12
CA GLU A 467 -16.13 -20.56 -5.77
C GLU A 467 -15.99 -19.04 -5.80
N VAL A 468 -15.06 -18.52 -6.62
CA VAL A 468 -14.92 -17.07 -6.84
C VAL A 468 -16.21 -16.50 -7.44
N LYS A 469 -16.80 -17.19 -8.41
CA LYS A 469 -18.10 -16.81 -9.00
C LYS A 469 -19.22 -16.84 -7.96
N LYS A 470 -19.28 -17.84 -7.07
CA LYS A 470 -20.24 -17.87 -5.96
C LYS A 470 -20.07 -16.66 -5.05
N ALA A 471 -18.84 -16.24 -4.74
CA ALA A 471 -18.60 -15.02 -3.97
C ALA A 471 -19.18 -13.76 -4.64
N PHE A 472 -18.92 -13.54 -5.93
CA PHE A 472 -19.51 -12.40 -6.65
C PHE A 472 -21.05 -12.43 -6.64
N ILE A 473 -21.65 -13.60 -6.89
CA ILE A 473 -23.11 -13.77 -6.88
C ILE A 473 -23.69 -13.54 -5.48
N LEU A 474 -23.02 -14.03 -4.43
CA LEU A 474 -23.45 -13.84 -3.05
C LEU A 474 -23.38 -12.36 -2.65
N ALA A 475 -22.27 -11.68 -2.96
CA ALA A 475 -22.12 -10.25 -2.69
C ALA A 475 -23.21 -9.43 -3.38
N TYR A 476 -23.51 -9.74 -4.64
CA TYR A 476 -24.62 -9.11 -5.37
C TYR A 476 -25.98 -9.36 -4.69
N LYS A 477 -26.28 -10.61 -4.33
CA LYS A 477 -27.54 -10.98 -3.64
C LYS A 477 -27.68 -10.30 -2.28
N MET A 478 -26.57 -10.04 -1.60
CA MET A 478 -26.54 -9.37 -0.29
C MET A 478 -26.52 -7.84 -0.37
N GLY A 479 -26.56 -7.26 -1.58
CA GLY A 479 -26.61 -5.81 -1.76
C GLY A 479 -25.26 -5.10 -1.63
N CYS A 480 -24.15 -5.82 -1.73
CA CYS A 480 -22.82 -5.21 -1.80
C CYS A 480 -22.69 -4.34 -3.06
N LYS A 481 -22.24 -3.09 -2.90
CA LYS A 481 -22.08 -2.14 -4.04
C LYS A 481 -20.77 -2.35 -4.81
N GLY A 482 -19.80 -3.01 -4.18
CA GLY A 482 -18.53 -3.43 -4.77
C GLY A 482 -18.02 -4.69 -4.06
N ILE A 483 -17.01 -5.35 -4.62
CA ILE A 483 -16.34 -6.51 -3.99
C ILE A 483 -14.91 -6.58 -4.51
N THR A 484 -13.98 -6.90 -3.62
CA THR A 484 -12.58 -7.18 -3.98
C THR A 484 -12.28 -8.62 -3.63
N VAL A 485 -11.87 -9.41 -4.62
CA VAL A 485 -11.47 -10.80 -4.42
C VAL A 485 -9.96 -10.92 -4.54
N TYR A 486 -9.32 -11.52 -3.55
CA TYR A 486 -7.91 -11.84 -3.58
C TYR A 486 -7.73 -13.34 -3.36
N ARG A 487 -7.20 -14.05 -4.36
CA ARG A 487 -6.77 -15.45 -4.19
C ARG A 487 -5.30 -15.47 -3.82
N ASP A 488 -4.94 -16.17 -2.76
CA ASP A 488 -3.55 -16.31 -2.33
C ASP A 488 -2.68 -16.81 -3.50
N ARG A 489 -1.46 -16.26 -3.59
CA ARG A 489 -0.51 -16.45 -4.70
C ARG A 489 -0.99 -16.03 -6.10
N SER A 490 -2.05 -15.22 -6.21
CA SER A 490 -2.41 -14.59 -7.49
C SER A 490 -1.49 -13.41 -7.86
N ARG A 491 -0.65 -12.94 -6.92
CA ARG A 491 0.39 -11.92 -7.12
C ARG A 491 1.71 -12.41 -6.52
N GLU A 492 2.83 -12.18 -7.21
CA GLU A 492 4.18 -12.60 -6.79
C GLU A 492 4.69 -11.79 -5.58
N GLU A 493 4.37 -10.50 -5.53
CA GLU A 493 4.72 -9.62 -4.41
C GLU A 493 3.48 -9.20 -3.61
N GLN A 494 3.50 -9.50 -2.31
CA GLN A 494 2.51 -9.06 -1.34
C GLN A 494 3.08 -7.92 -0.50
N VAL A 495 2.30 -6.85 -0.29
CA VAL A 495 2.67 -5.71 0.57
C VAL A 495 2.79 -6.13 2.03
N ILE A 496 2.04 -7.16 2.44
CA ILE A 496 2.11 -7.80 3.76
C ILE A 496 2.62 -9.23 3.55
N LYS A 497 3.86 -9.50 3.94
CA LYS A 497 4.47 -10.84 3.87
C LYS A 497 4.42 -11.53 5.24
N MET A 498 4.19 -12.84 5.24
CA MET A 498 4.18 -13.68 6.44
C MET A 498 5.57 -13.74 7.09
N GLY A 499 5.59 -13.76 8.43
CA GLY A 499 6.80 -13.80 9.27
C GLY A 499 7.76 -14.95 8.92
N THR A 500 9.06 -14.78 9.18
CA THR A 500 10.04 -15.86 9.36
C THR A 500 10.87 -15.52 10.60
N THR A 501 11.10 -16.50 11.47
CA THR A 501 11.78 -16.37 12.78
C THR A 501 13.30 -16.23 12.73
N LYS A 502 13.92 -16.31 11.55
CA LYS A 502 15.36 -16.07 11.39
C LYS A 502 15.74 -14.58 11.59
N GLU A 503 14.76 -13.70 11.75
CA GLU A 503 14.96 -12.24 11.78
C GLU A 503 14.57 -11.64 13.14
N LYS A 504 15.37 -10.68 13.61
CA LYS A 504 15.37 -10.18 15.00
C LYS A 504 14.10 -9.40 15.33
N LEU A 505 13.34 -9.86 16.34
CA LEU A 505 12.33 -9.08 17.04
C LEU A 505 12.97 -7.80 17.65
N LYS A 506 12.45 -6.62 17.34
CA LYS A 506 12.84 -5.37 18.02
C LYS A 506 11.61 -4.59 18.49
N LYS A 507 11.55 -4.32 19.81
CA LYS A 507 10.68 -3.32 20.43
C LYS A 507 11.12 -1.91 20.01
N GLU A 508 10.18 -0.97 19.89
CA GLU A 508 10.51 0.45 19.74
C GLU A 508 11.37 0.92 20.93
N LEU A 509 12.55 1.48 20.64
CA LEU A 509 13.53 1.94 21.63
C LEU A 509 13.11 3.31 22.19
N THR A 510 12.04 3.36 22.98
CA THR A 510 11.66 4.57 23.71
C THR A 510 12.28 4.58 25.11
N PRO A 511 12.79 5.74 25.61
CA PRO A 511 13.37 5.79 26.94
C PRO A 511 12.32 5.51 28.02
N ARG A 512 12.54 4.46 28.82
CA ARG A 512 11.69 4.12 29.98
C ARG A 512 11.54 5.31 30.92
N SER A 513 10.35 5.51 31.50
CA SER A 513 10.05 6.62 32.41
C SER A 513 10.81 6.48 33.74
N ARG A 514 11.31 7.59 34.29
CA ARG A 514 12.03 7.63 35.58
C ARG A 514 11.02 7.53 36.74
N GLY A 515 11.33 6.72 37.75
CA GLY A 515 10.62 6.74 39.03
C GLY A 515 10.95 8.01 39.84
N LYS A 516 10.12 8.37 40.82
CA LYS A 516 10.42 9.52 41.70
C LYS A 516 11.69 9.32 42.53
N ILE A 517 12.09 8.06 42.78
CA ILE A 517 13.26 7.66 43.55
C ILE A 517 13.97 6.54 42.77
N THR A 518 15.31 6.61 42.71
CA THR A 518 16.19 5.59 42.12
C THR A 518 17.32 5.28 43.08
N TYR A 519 17.79 4.03 43.11
CA TYR A 519 18.90 3.58 43.95
C TYR A 519 20.13 3.28 43.09
N GLY A 520 21.32 3.55 43.61
CA GLY A 520 22.57 3.40 42.87
C GLY A 520 23.80 3.61 43.74
N THR A 521 24.98 3.49 43.12
CA THR A 521 26.26 3.79 43.77
C THR A 521 27.00 4.88 43.01
N THR A 522 27.81 5.65 43.72
CA THR A 522 28.74 6.61 43.11
C THR A 522 30.16 6.15 43.34
N ARG A 523 30.94 6.10 42.27
CA ARG A 523 32.33 5.68 42.30
C ARG A 523 33.24 6.82 41.85
N GLU A 524 34.30 7.05 42.60
CA GLU A 524 35.38 7.93 42.16
C GLU A 524 36.33 7.16 41.23
N MET A 525 36.57 7.73 40.05
CA MET A 525 37.49 7.25 39.03
C MET A 525 38.56 8.31 38.82
N LYS A 526 39.83 7.95 39.00
CA LYS A 526 40.94 8.85 38.69
C LYS A 526 41.15 8.93 37.18
N THR A 527 41.19 10.14 36.63
CA THR A 527 41.38 10.40 35.19
C THR A 527 42.45 11.46 34.96
N GLY A 528 42.95 11.57 33.73
CA GLY A 528 43.91 12.62 33.36
C GLY A 528 43.33 14.05 33.43
N CYS A 529 42.00 14.20 33.51
CA CYS A 529 41.31 15.48 33.64
C CYS A 529 40.93 15.84 35.09
N GLY A 530 41.30 15.00 36.05
CA GLY A 530 40.92 15.10 37.47
C GLY A 530 40.01 13.96 37.93
N ASP A 531 39.48 14.11 39.14
CA ASP A 531 38.63 13.10 39.78
C ASP A 531 37.24 13.10 39.15
N LEU A 532 36.84 11.94 38.61
CA LEU A 532 35.55 11.73 37.98
C LEU A 532 34.65 10.91 38.89
N TYR A 533 33.52 11.48 39.28
CA TYR A 533 32.48 10.77 40.02
C TYR A 533 31.45 10.19 39.06
N VAL A 534 31.35 8.87 39.01
CA VAL A 534 30.39 8.14 38.16
C VAL A 534 29.32 7.52 39.05
N THR A 535 28.11 8.05 38.97
CA THR A 535 26.91 7.53 39.66
C THR A 535 26.16 6.60 38.72
N ILE A 536 25.94 5.36 39.11
CA ILE A 536 25.19 4.36 38.34
C ILE A 536 23.95 3.97 39.14
N ASN A 537 22.78 4.29 38.59
CA ASN A 537 21.48 3.96 39.16
C ASN A 537 20.87 2.71 38.50
N GLU A 538 20.03 2.03 39.25
CA GLU A 538 19.40 0.76 38.88
C GLU A 538 17.94 0.90 38.48
N ASP A 539 17.47 0.00 37.62
CA ASP A 539 16.05 -0.26 37.46
C ASP A 539 15.54 -1.28 38.49
N LYS A 540 14.24 -1.56 38.46
CA LYS A 540 13.59 -2.50 39.38
C LYS A 540 14.14 -3.93 39.30
N GLU A 541 14.84 -4.26 38.21
CA GLU A 541 15.42 -5.58 37.95
C GLU A 541 16.92 -5.63 38.33
N GLY A 542 17.46 -4.55 38.90
CA GLY A 542 18.85 -4.47 39.34
C GLY A 542 19.84 -4.25 38.19
N ASN A 543 19.38 -3.81 37.01
CA ASN A 543 20.25 -3.49 35.87
C ASN A 543 20.59 -1.99 35.83
N PRO A 544 21.78 -1.60 35.31
CA PRO A 544 22.13 -0.21 35.08
C PRO A 544 21.06 0.49 34.23
N PHE A 545 20.52 1.56 34.79
CA PHE A 545 19.40 2.29 34.24
C PHE A 545 19.78 3.72 33.85
N GLU A 546 20.56 4.40 34.69
CA GLU A 546 21.07 5.74 34.43
C GLU A 546 22.51 5.87 34.92
N VAL A 547 23.29 6.69 34.22
CA VAL A 547 24.67 7.01 34.55
C VAL A 547 24.86 8.51 34.56
N PHE A 548 25.26 9.06 35.70
CA PHE A 548 25.73 10.44 35.81
C PHE A 548 27.24 10.42 35.97
N ALA A 549 27.91 11.32 35.28
CA ALA A 549 29.36 11.45 35.34
C ALA A 549 29.67 12.93 35.56
N GLN A 550 30.37 13.23 36.64
CA GLN A 550 30.73 14.60 37.00
C GLN A 550 32.21 14.66 37.37
N LEU A 551 32.96 15.48 36.63
CA LEU A 551 34.31 15.86 37.02
C LEU A 551 34.22 16.82 38.20
N GLY A 552 35.03 16.61 39.25
CA GLY A 552 34.96 17.34 40.52
C GLY A 552 35.11 18.85 40.39
N LYS A 553 36.31 19.40 40.68
CA LYS A 553 36.56 20.86 40.65
C LYS A 553 36.97 21.39 39.27
N SER A 554 37.05 20.52 38.26
CA SER A 554 37.49 20.86 36.91
C SER A 554 36.32 21.35 36.06
N GLY A 555 36.30 22.64 35.70
CA GLY A 555 35.40 23.19 34.67
C GLY A 555 35.94 23.03 33.24
N GLY A 556 35.20 23.48 32.23
CA GLY A 556 35.65 23.54 30.83
C GLY A 556 35.19 22.39 29.92
N CYS A 557 35.86 22.20 28.77
CA CYS A 557 35.45 21.24 27.73
C CYS A 557 35.32 19.79 28.25
N ALA A 558 36.21 19.36 29.13
CA ALA A 558 36.18 18.01 29.71
C ALA A 558 34.91 17.78 30.55
N ALA A 559 34.48 18.77 31.33
CA ALA A 559 33.24 18.69 32.11
C ALA A 559 32.00 18.63 31.21
N SER A 560 31.95 19.48 30.19
CA SER A 560 30.83 19.51 29.22
C SER A 560 30.70 18.18 28.46
N GLN A 561 31.82 17.63 27.97
CA GLN A 561 31.83 16.34 27.28
C GLN A 561 31.44 15.19 28.21
N THR A 562 31.92 15.21 29.45
CA THR A 562 31.58 14.21 30.46
C THR A 562 30.08 14.20 30.78
N GLU A 563 29.47 15.38 30.93
CA GLU A 563 28.02 15.50 31.14
C GLU A 563 27.24 14.97 29.92
N ALA A 564 27.67 15.33 28.70
CA ALA A 564 27.05 14.84 27.47
C ALA A 564 27.12 13.31 27.37
N ILE A 565 28.27 12.71 27.71
CA ILE A 565 28.45 11.25 27.77
C ILE A 565 27.48 10.63 28.77
N GLY A 566 27.40 11.17 30.00
CA GLY A 566 26.46 10.68 31.02
C GLY A 566 25.00 10.70 30.54
N ARG A 567 24.57 11.80 29.91
CA ARG A 567 23.22 11.93 29.35
C ARG A 567 22.94 10.93 28.23
N LEU A 568 23.88 10.74 27.30
CA LEU A 568 23.72 9.81 26.18
C LEU A 568 23.75 8.34 26.62
N VAL A 569 24.60 8.01 27.59
CA VAL A 569 24.63 6.68 28.22
C VAL A 569 23.32 6.41 28.94
N SER A 570 22.83 7.36 29.74
CA SER A 570 21.54 7.26 30.42
C SER A 570 20.38 7.08 29.45
N LEU A 571 20.36 7.84 28.35
CA LEU A 571 19.36 7.69 27.30
C LEU A 571 19.39 6.29 26.70
N SER A 572 20.59 5.79 26.38
CA SER A 572 20.79 4.47 25.78
C SER A 572 20.32 3.33 26.71
N LEU A 573 20.69 3.39 27.99
CA LEU A 573 20.26 2.41 29.00
C LEU A 573 18.75 2.45 29.23
N ARG A 574 18.15 3.64 29.28
CA ARG A 574 16.71 3.81 29.41
C ARG A 574 15.95 3.31 28.19
N SER A 575 16.54 3.42 27.00
CA SER A 575 16.00 2.86 25.77
C SER A 575 16.20 1.34 25.64
N GLY A 576 16.81 0.66 26.62
CA GLY A 576 16.97 -0.80 26.63
C GLY A 576 18.20 -1.31 25.88
N ILE A 577 19.18 -0.45 25.59
CA ILE A 577 20.47 -0.89 25.05
C ILE A 577 21.28 -1.58 26.15
N LEU A 578 21.80 -2.78 25.84
CA LEU A 578 22.62 -3.56 26.77
C LEU A 578 23.88 -2.78 27.17
N TRP A 579 24.15 -2.65 28.47
CA TRP A 579 25.32 -1.93 29.01
C TRP A 579 26.65 -2.40 28.41
N LYS A 580 26.79 -3.70 28.08
CA LYS A 580 27.99 -4.26 27.44
C LYS A 580 28.29 -3.61 26.09
N LEU A 581 27.25 -3.25 25.33
CA LEU A 581 27.40 -2.57 24.04
C LEU A 581 27.91 -1.14 24.25
N ILE A 582 27.39 -0.45 25.27
CA ILE A 582 27.82 0.90 25.62
C ILE A 582 29.29 0.89 26.07
N VAL A 583 29.65 -0.02 26.98
CA VAL A 583 31.04 -0.21 27.42
C VAL A 583 31.96 -0.47 26.22
N LYS A 584 31.57 -1.33 25.28
CA LYS A 584 32.36 -1.62 24.08
C LYS A 584 32.62 -0.37 23.23
N GLN A 585 31.70 0.61 23.20
CA GLN A 585 31.90 1.85 22.45
C GLN A 585 32.78 2.85 23.19
N LEU A 586 32.71 2.90 24.52
CA LEU A 586 33.40 3.91 25.34
C LEU A 586 34.80 3.47 25.80
N LYS A 587 34.99 2.17 26.06
CA LYS A 587 36.24 1.60 26.56
C LYS A 587 37.31 1.70 25.48
N GLY A 588 38.48 2.21 25.83
CA GLY A 588 39.59 2.41 24.90
C GLY A 588 39.65 3.79 24.25
N ILE A 589 38.64 4.65 24.41
CA ILE A 589 38.70 6.04 23.94
C ILE A 589 39.79 6.78 24.73
N SER A 590 40.78 7.34 24.04
CA SER A 590 41.86 8.11 24.66
C SER A 590 41.66 9.62 24.50
N CYS A 591 42.15 10.37 25.48
CA CYS A 591 42.34 11.82 25.39
C CYS A 591 43.80 12.17 25.64
N ASP A 592 44.14 13.46 25.54
CA ASP A 592 45.52 13.96 25.62
C ASP A 592 46.22 13.65 26.95
N ARG A 593 45.44 13.28 27.99
CA ARG A 593 45.94 12.86 29.30
C ARG A 593 45.32 11.52 29.73
N SER A 594 46.18 10.53 29.97
CA SER A 594 45.79 9.25 30.57
C SER A 594 46.27 9.15 32.02
N TRP A 595 45.55 8.41 32.85
CA TRP A 595 45.92 8.20 34.26
C TRP A 595 46.21 6.73 34.56
N GLY A 596 47.29 6.47 35.31
CA GLY A 596 47.70 5.13 35.74
C GLY A 596 48.55 4.35 34.72
N LEU A 597 49.01 3.16 35.13
CA LEU A 597 49.88 2.27 34.35
C LEU A 597 49.28 0.85 34.24
N GLY A 598 49.65 0.13 33.18
CA GLY A 598 49.22 -1.26 32.95
C GLY A 598 47.73 -1.43 32.65
N LYS A 599 47.15 -2.59 33.00
CA LYS A 599 45.74 -2.95 32.69
C LYS A 599 44.70 -2.01 33.31
N ASN A 600 45.06 -1.29 34.37
CA ASN A 600 44.17 -0.35 35.07
C ASN A 600 44.26 1.09 34.51
N LYS A 601 45.11 1.34 33.50
CA LYS A 601 45.29 2.66 32.88
C LYS A 601 43.99 3.22 32.30
N VAL A 602 43.52 4.35 32.80
CA VAL A 602 42.32 5.06 32.33
C VAL A 602 42.74 6.04 31.23
N LEU A 603 42.19 5.87 30.04
CA LEU A 603 42.64 6.61 28.85
C LEU A 603 41.93 7.95 28.65
N SER A 604 40.71 8.09 29.16
CA SER A 604 39.90 9.32 29.10
C SER A 604 38.74 9.24 30.10
N CYS A 605 37.96 10.32 30.21
CA CYS A 605 36.71 10.32 30.98
C CYS A 605 35.68 9.31 30.40
N ALA A 606 35.65 9.11 29.08
CA ALA A 606 34.77 8.11 28.45
C ALA A 606 35.19 6.68 28.83
N ASP A 607 36.49 6.39 28.78
CA ASP A 607 37.05 5.11 29.21
C ASP A 607 36.81 4.87 30.71
N ALA A 608 36.89 5.92 31.53
CA ALA A 608 36.58 5.87 32.96
C ALA A 608 35.12 5.48 33.23
N VAL A 609 34.16 6.07 32.51
CA VAL A 609 32.74 5.70 32.60
C VAL A 609 32.52 4.24 32.20
N ALA A 610 33.17 3.78 31.13
CA ALA A 610 33.07 2.40 30.67
C ALA A 610 33.56 1.40 31.73
N LYS A 611 34.73 1.69 32.33
CA LYS A 611 35.31 0.87 33.40
C LYS A 611 34.47 0.90 34.66
N ALA A 612 33.92 2.05 35.04
CA ALA A 612 33.02 2.15 36.19
C ALA A 612 31.78 1.25 36.02
N ILE A 613 31.17 1.22 34.84
CA ILE A 613 30.03 0.34 34.52
C ILE A 613 30.43 -1.14 34.58
N GLU A 614 31.60 -1.51 34.03
CA GLU A 614 32.11 -2.88 34.11
C GLU A 614 32.36 -3.33 35.55
N MET A 615 33.07 -2.51 36.34
CA MET A 615 33.40 -2.85 37.72
C MET A 615 32.14 -2.98 38.57
N TYR A 616 31.19 -2.07 38.41
CA TYR A 616 29.89 -2.12 39.08
C TYR A 616 29.13 -3.42 38.81
N GLN A 617 29.20 -3.92 37.57
CA GLN A 617 28.58 -5.20 37.19
C GLN A 617 29.37 -6.42 37.67
N MET A 618 30.70 -6.33 37.77
CA MET A 618 31.53 -7.41 38.31
C MET A 618 31.36 -7.53 39.83
N GLU A 619 31.26 -6.42 40.54
CA GLU A 619 31.06 -6.37 41.99
C GLU A 619 29.68 -6.94 42.39
N LYS A 620 28.65 -6.79 41.55
CA LYS A 620 27.35 -7.46 41.75
C LYS A 620 27.39 -8.99 41.64
N LYS A 621 28.38 -9.55 40.96
CA LYS A 621 28.55 -11.00 40.81
C LYS A 621 29.33 -11.66 41.94
N ILE A 622 29.91 -10.86 42.83
CA ILE A 622 30.71 -11.33 43.95
C ILE A 622 29.96 -10.91 45.22
N PRO A 623 29.51 -11.84 46.08
CA PRO A 623 29.01 -11.45 47.40
C PRO A 623 30.17 -10.78 48.14
N SER A 624 29.98 -9.55 48.59
CA SER A 624 31.01 -8.77 49.29
C SER A 624 31.65 -9.59 50.43
N PRO A 625 32.98 -9.51 50.57
CA PRO A 625 33.49 -9.11 51.86
C PRO A 625 34.54 -8.00 51.74
N LEU A 626 34.46 -7.08 52.69
CA LEU A 626 35.51 -6.13 53.04
C LEU A 626 36.87 -6.83 53.21
N SER A 627 37.89 -6.41 52.45
CA SER A 627 39.29 -6.34 52.90
C SER A 627 40.19 -5.80 51.78
N GLU A 628 41.12 -4.93 52.17
CA GLU A 628 42.10 -4.26 51.32
C GLU A 628 43.01 -5.27 50.58
N PRO A 629 43.40 -5.04 49.31
CA PRO A 629 44.35 -5.91 48.64
C PRO A 629 45.80 -5.42 48.77
N SER A 630 46.60 -6.27 49.40
CA SER A 630 48.07 -6.29 49.39
C SER A 630 48.64 -6.58 47.99
N VAL A 631 49.72 -5.87 47.66
CA VAL A 631 50.46 -5.91 46.39
C VAL A 631 51.19 -7.25 46.17
N LYS A 632 51.10 -7.82 44.95
CA LYS A 632 52.13 -8.69 44.38
C LYS A 632 52.42 -8.34 42.92
N LYS A 633 53.71 -8.08 42.65
CA LYS A 633 54.31 -7.80 41.34
C LYS A 633 54.32 -9.05 40.46
N ILE A 634 53.99 -8.91 39.18
CA ILE A 634 54.48 -9.78 38.09
C ILE A 634 54.89 -8.87 36.92
N SER A 635 56.13 -9.03 36.51
CA SER A 635 56.84 -8.39 35.40
C SER A 635 56.38 -8.94 34.05
N LEU A 636 56.43 -8.11 33.00
CA LEU A 636 56.55 -8.57 31.62
C LEU A 636 57.18 -7.48 30.75
N GLU A 637 58.04 -7.96 29.85
CA GLU A 637 58.94 -7.23 28.95
C GLU A 637 58.24 -6.65 27.72
N SER A 638 58.91 -5.63 27.20
CA SER A 638 58.86 -4.94 25.90
C SER A 638 57.89 -5.39 24.81
N GLU A 639 57.17 -4.40 24.25
CA GLU A 639 57.19 -4.11 22.81
C GLU A 639 57.26 -2.59 22.61
N LYS A 640 58.24 -2.16 21.80
CA LYS A 640 58.61 -0.78 21.48
C LYS A 640 57.75 -0.21 20.34
N GLU A 641 57.51 1.11 20.47
CA GLU A 641 57.46 2.19 19.46
C GLU A 641 56.61 1.97 18.20
N ILE A 642 55.75 2.91 17.77
CA ILE A 642 56.12 4.22 17.22
C ILE A 642 54.91 5.16 17.29
N ALA A 643 55.08 6.37 17.83
CA ALA A 643 54.40 7.59 17.37
C ALA A 643 55.18 8.82 17.85
N ARG A 644 56.00 9.36 16.94
CA ARG A 644 56.74 10.62 17.08
C ARG A 644 55.79 11.81 17.05
N ASP A 645 56.17 12.84 17.83
CA ASP A 645 55.95 14.27 17.59
C ASP A 645 54.57 14.74 17.11
N LEU A 646 53.64 14.87 18.06
CA LEU A 646 52.57 15.86 17.98
C LEU A 646 52.64 16.71 19.26
N GLY A 647 52.85 18.02 19.10
CA GLY A 647 53.06 18.96 20.20
C GLY A 647 51.99 18.82 21.29
N ARG A 648 52.42 18.59 22.54
CA ARG A 648 51.55 18.54 23.71
C ARG A 648 50.82 19.88 23.87
N TRP A 649 49.52 19.90 23.59
CA TRP A 649 48.64 21.02 23.91
C TRP A 649 47.83 20.66 25.16
N ILE A 650 47.91 21.48 26.21
CA ILE A 650 47.09 21.35 27.40
C ILE A 650 46.05 22.46 27.39
N GLY A 651 44.78 22.10 27.29
CA GLY A 651 43.69 23.06 27.23
C GLY A 651 43.33 23.70 28.58
N ALA A 652 43.54 23.03 29.71
CA ALA A 652 43.20 23.55 31.04
C ALA A 652 44.01 22.93 32.18
N CYS A 653 44.18 23.70 33.26
CA CYS A 653 44.83 23.29 34.49
C CYS A 653 44.04 22.20 35.21
N PRO A 654 44.67 21.06 35.56
CA PRO A 654 43.98 19.96 36.22
C PRO A 654 43.61 20.30 37.69
N GLN A 655 44.29 21.28 38.30
CA GLN A 655 44.06 21.66 39.69
C GLN A 655 42.97 22.74 39.84
N CYS A 656 42.92 23.73 38.93
CA CYS A 656 41.98 24.86 39.04
C CYS A 656 41.08 25.09 37.83
N GLY A 657 41.25 24.32 36.74
CA GLY A 657 40.47 24.46 35.51
C GLY A 657 40.79 25.69 34.65
N SER A 658 41.76 26.53 35.04
CA SER A 658 42.18 27.70 34.27
C SER A 658 42.86 27.33 32.95
N SER A 659 42.58 28.08 31.88
CA SER A 659 43.28 27.96 30.58
C SER A 659 44.66 28.63 30.56
N ALA A 660 45.07 29.30 31.64
CA ALA A 660 46.38 29.96 31.76
C ALA A 660 47.47 28.95 32.16
N ILE A 661 47.71 27.96 31.30
CA ILE A 661 48.87 27.07 31.38
C ILE A 661 49.87 27.45 30.30
N GLU A 662 51.13 27.61 30.70
CA GLU A 662 52.24 27.91 29.82
C GLU A 662 53.32 26.85 29.96
N TYR A 663 54.07 26.62 28.88
CA TYR A 663 55.21 25.71 28.89
C TYR A 663 56.49 26.50 29.15
N GLU A 664 57.06 26.33 30.33
CA GLU A 664 58.30 27.00 30.75
C GLU A 664 59.27 25.97 31.34
N GLY A 665 60.54 26.04 30.94
CA GLY A 665 61.61 25.22 31.55
C GLY A 665 61.44 23.70 31.43
N GLY A 666 60.73 23.21 30.41
CA GLY A 666 60.49 21.77 30.22
C GLY A 666 59.20 21.24 30.86
N CYS A 667 58.42 22.12 31.51
CA CYS A 667 57.29 21.76 32.34
C CYS A 667 56.07 22.65 32.08
N PHE A 668 54.86 22.11 32.24
CA PHE A 668 53.64 22.92 32.17
C PHE A 668 53.35 23.56 33.52
N VAL A 669 53.25 24.89 33.53
CA VAL A 669 53.02 25.70 34.73
C VAL A 669 51.72 26.47 34.59
N CYS A 670 50.82 26.36 35.57
CA CYS A 670 49.60 27.16 35.62
C CYS A 670 49.85 28.50 36.30
N LYS A 671 49.70 29.60 35.57
CA LYS A 671 49.87 30.96 36.11
C LYS A 671 48.75 31.36 37.08
N SER A 672 47.62 30.66 37.09
CA SER A 672 46.49 30.97 37.99
C SER A 672 46.59 30.33 39.37
N CYS A 673 47.14 29.12 39.50
CA CYS A 673 47.21 28.42 40.79
C CYS A 673 48.59 27.86 41.15
N GLY A 674 49.61 28.09 40.32
CA GLY A 674 50.98 27.64 40.57
C GLY A 674 51.21 26.14 40.34
N TYR A 675 50.24 25.41 39.77
CA TYR A 675 50.40 23.99 39.44
C TYR A 675 51.53 23.77 38.44
N THR A 676 52.41 22.79 38.68
CA THR A 676 53.47 22.37 37.76
C THR A 676 53.35 20.88 37.42
N GLU A 677 53.60 20.49 36.17
CA GLU A 677 53.48 19.10 35.65
C GLU A 677 54.84 18.38 35.50
N CYS A 678 55.85 18.73 36.29
CA CYS A 678 57.22 18.25 36.06
C CYS A 678 57.36 16.84 36.65
N GLU A 679 57.21 15.83 35.77
CA GLU A 679 57.22 14.35 35.99
C GLU A 679 56.52 13.78 37.23
#